data_AF-A0A371NYW0-F1
#
_entry.id   AF-A0A371NYW0-F1
#
_cell.length_a   1.000
_cell.length_b   1.000
_cell.length_c   1.000
_cell.angle_alpha   90.00
_cell.angle_beta   90.00
_cell.angle_gamma   90.00
#
_symmetry.space_group_name_H-M   'P 1'
#
loop_
_entity.id
_entity.type
_entity.pdbx_description
1 polymer ?
#
loop_
_entity_poly.entity_id
_entity_poly.type
_entity_poly.pdbx_seq_one_letter_code
_entity_poly.pdbx_strand_id
1 'polypeptide(L)'
;MLKRALAPAVAGAILLSLLVAAPPATAETVTAAQLPGLLRTAAPDTTHPYSRESFEHWTDADGDGCNTRYEVLIEESTTPVDVIAGCALSGGTWVSPYDGFATSDTAQIQIDHVVALAEAWRSGAWSWTPDQRRDFANDLDVPYALTAASGTSNQSKADKDPSSWMPPNSSYRCEYATSWALVKYRWSLSVDEAEAAALSSILNGECGATPIELPVVMSTNEGQAAPSFPPGVTRLYGASRYDTAVAASQRHEPGVPAVFVAAGSNFPDALSAASAAATLGGPLLLTPATALPDSVRLELERLRPERIYVVGSVHVVSDAVLNALRTLDPGVTRVGGADRYATGRAVVTAGFASADRAFIATGRGFADALAASGAAGSVAAPVVLVDGAQSTVPEATLALLAEKGVQHVTVAGGPGSVSQGIMTQLSQRGYTVERIGGADRYTTAQLINDRFFSAGAVGTSVLANGLNFPDALAGAALAGRIGGPLFITPPACVPEAEHLALLRFAPAATVVIGGPSVVSADAAQNLGCLRADTPRVSGTAVVGYTLTASPGTWSAGTSFAYQWLAAGAPIAGANGSSLPLSSSMAGKRISVRVTGSNPGYVSTAVTSATTATVGYPGSTKPVDTWTCPSWAPIKGNIASNGEKIYHLPGWRYYSQTNPEMCFRTETDAKAAGYRASKVQ
;
A
#
# COMPACT_ATOMS: atom_id res chain seq x y z
N MET A 1 -14.85 81.12 -1.10
CA MET A 1 -15.75 80.40 -0.19
C MET A 1 -15.70 78.91 -0.50
N LEU A 2 -15.46 78.09 0.55
CA LEU A 2 -15.78 76.66 0.73
C LEU A 2 -15.27 75.62 -0.31
N LYS A 3 -14.21 74.87 0.05
CA LYS A 3 -14.20 73.53 0.70
C LYS A 3 -14.54 72.37 -0.25
N ARG A 4 -13.53 71.56 -0.62
CA ARG A 4 -13.69 70.12 -0.94
C ARG A 4 -12.48 69.29 -0.47
N ALA A 5 -12.85 68.30 0.34
CA ALA A 5 -12.20 67.16 1.00
C ALA A 5 -10.78 66.69 0.58
N LEU A 6 -9.97 66.38 1.61
CA LEU A 6 -8.82 65.47 1.59
C LEU A 6 -9.29 64.00 1.61
N ALA A 7 -8.55 63.13 0.91
CA ALA A 7 -8.41 61.70 1.20
C ALA A 7 -6.90 61.36 1.28
N PRO A 8 -6.44 60.49 2.19
CA PRO A 8 -5.01 60.23 2.37
C PRO A 8 -4.50 59.16 1.40
N ALA A 9 -3.30 59.38 0.87
CA ALA A 9 -2.55 58.42 0.08
C ALA A 9 -1.96 57.32 1.00
N VAL A 10 -2.22 56.06 0.67
CA VAL A 10 -1.56 54.90 1.29
C VAL A 10 -0.22 54.69 0.59
N ALA A 11 0.88 54.86 1.32
CA ALA A 11 2.22 54.55 0.86
C ALA A 11 2.43 53.03 0.83
N GLY A 12 2.52 52.44 -0.36
CA GLY A 12 2.96 51.05 -0.54
C GLY A 12 4.48 50.98 -0.51
N ALA A 13 5.04 50.31 0.50
CA ALA A 13 6.46 49.97 0.55
C ALA A 13 6.75 48.85 -0.45
N ILE A 14 7.53 49.16 -1.48
CA ILE A 14 8.10 48.17 -2.41
C ILE A 14 9.29 47.52 -1.69
N LEU A 15 9.10 46.30 -1.19
CA LEU A 15 10.20 45.43 -0.76
C LEU A 15 10.83 44.80 -2.00
N LEU A 16 11.99 45.32 -2.39
CA LEU A 16 12.87 44.71 -3.38
C LEU A 16 13.55 43.50 -2.72
N SER A 17 13.02 42.31 -2.94
CA SER A 17 13.66 41.06 -2.50
C SER A 17 14.91 40.81 -3.34
N LEU A 18 16.09 41.04 -2.75
CA LEU A 18 17.36 40.56 -3.28
C LEU A 18 17.30 39.02 -3.32
N LEU A 19 17.22 38.43 -4.52
CA LEU A 19 17.52 37.01 -4.72
C LEU A 19 18.99 36.79 -4.34
N VAL A 20 19.23 36.26 -3.14
CA VAL A 20 20.49 35.61 -2.83
C VAL A 20 20.40 34.24 -3.49
N ALA A 21 21.13 34.03 -4.58
CA ALA A 21 21.33 32.70 -5.13
C ALA A 21 21.93 31.82 -4.02
N ALA A 22 21.30 30.67 -3.75
CA ALA A 22 21.89 29.68 -2.86
C ALA A 22 23.28 29.30 -3.41
N PRO A 23 24.32 29.23 -2.55
CA PRO A 23 25.60 28.72 -3.01
C PRO A 23 25.41 27.29 -3.57
N PRO A 24 26.11 26.92 -4.66
CA PRO A 24 26.06 25.55 -5.15
C PRO A 24 26.41 24.59 -4.01
N ALA A 25 25.70 23.48 -3.92
CA ALA A 25 26.02 22.42 -2.97
C ALA A 25 27.48 22.02 -3.17
N THR A 26 28.32 22.22 -2.15
CA THR A 26 29.71 21.80 -2.18
C THR A 26 29.74 20.28 -2.29
N ALA A 27 30.33 19.75 -3.36
CA ALA A 27 30.53 18.31 -3.52
C ALA A 27 31.32 17.76 -2.33
N GLU A 28 30.90 16.60 -1.81
CA GLU A 28 31.53 15.98 -0.66
C GLU A 28 32.95 15.52 -1.04
N THR A 29 33.94 15.97 -0.28
CA THR A 29 35.35 15.62 -0.50
C THR A 29 35.81 14.64 0.57
N VAL A 30 36.41 13.53 0.15
CA VAL A 30 37.03 12.52 1.02
C VAL A 30 38.50 12.35 0.65
N THR A 31 39.26 11.56 1.41
CA THR A 31 40.59 11.13 0.98
C THR A 31 40.52 9.78 0.28
N ALA A 32 41.46 9.49 -0.63
CA ALA A 32 41.50 8.22 -1.35
C ALA A 32 41.49 6.99 -0.39
N ALA A 33 42.14 7.09 0.77
CA ALA A 33 42.13 6.05 1.80
C ALA A 33 40.73 5.73 2.38
N GLN A 34 39.79 6.67 2.30
CA GLN A 34 38.42 6.48 2.80
C GLN A 34 37.52 5.73 1.81
N LEU A 35 37.85 5.74 0.50
CA LEU A 35 37.00 5.17 -0.55
C LEU A 35 36.62 3.70 -0.32
N PRO A 36 37.54 2.78 0.04
CA PRO A 36 37.16 1.38 0.26
C PRO A 36 36.09 1.20 1.34
N GLY A 37 36.08 2.05 2.37
CA GLY A 37 35.09 2.00 3.45
C GLY A 37 33.70 2.53 3.04
N LEU A 38 33.59 3.16 1.88
CA LEU A 38 32.32 3.64 1.30
C LEU A 38 31.67 2.60 0.38
N LEU A 39 32.39 1.53 0.02
CA LEU A 39 31.91 0.50 -0.91
C LEU A 39 31.22 -0.65 -0.16
N ARG A 40 30.16 -1.21 -0.78
CA ARG A 40 29.48 -2.39 -0.26
C ARG A 40 30.33 -3.63 -0.51
N THR A 41 30.58 -4.42 0.53
CA THR A 41 31.22 -5.74 0.37
C THR A 41 30.19 -6.84 0.14
N ALA A 42 30.31 -7.61 -0.94
CA ALA A 42 29.48 -8.78 -1.24
C ALA A 42 30.22 -9.78 -2.13
N ALA A 43 29.88 -11.08 -2.01
CA ALA A 43 30.41 -12.09 -2.92
C ALA A 43 29.92 -11.86 -4.36
N PRO A 44 30.73 -12.18 -5.38
CA PRO A 44 30.35 -12.00 -6.78
C PRO A 44 29.17 -12.90 -7.16
N ASP A 45 28.23 -12.38 -7.95
CA ASP A 45 27.12 -13.17 -8.51
C ASP A 45 27.66 -14.22 -9.48
N THR A 46 27.30 -15.48 -9.24
CA THR A 46 27.59 -16.63 -10.10
C THR A 46 26.33 -17.36 -10.56
N THR A 47 25.16 -16.82 -10.22
CA THR A 47 23.83 -17.40 -10.47
C THR A 47 23.19 -16.88 -11.75
N HIS A 48 23.50 -15.64 -12.16
CA HIS A 48 22.98 -15.02 -13.37
C HIS A 48 24.02 -15.10 -14.51
N PRO A 49 23.72 -15.78 -15.63
CA PRO A 49 24.67 -15.90 -16.73
C PRO A 49 24.93 -14.53 -17.37
N TYR A 50 26.21 -14.19 -17.51
CA TYR A 50 26.63 -12.95 -18.16
C TYR A 50 26.51 -13.07 -19.69
N SER A 51 25.95 -12.03 -20.31
CA SER A 51 26.04 -11.78 -21.75
C SER A 51 26.53 -10.35 -21.96
N ARG A 52 27.57 -10.20 -22.81
CA ARG A 52 28.07 -8.86 -23.19
C ARG A 52 27.00 -8.05 -23.93
N GLU A 53 26.13 -8.71 -24.69
CA GLU A 53 25.04 -8.08 -25.45
C GLU A 53 24.00 -7.39 -24.54
N SER A 54 23.99 -7.70 -23.24
CA SER A 54 23.14 -7.01 -22.26
C SER A 54 23.54 -5.54 -22.04
N PHE A 55 24.73 -5.14 -22.49
CA PHE A 55 25.25 -3.78 -22.40
C PHE A 55 25.30 -3.17 -23.80
N GLU A 56 24.32 -2.33 -24.11
CA GLU A 56 24.37 -1.51 -25.32
C GLU A 56 25.51 -0.48 -25.17
N HIS A 57 26.55 -0.60 -25.98
CA HIS A 57 27.74 0.23 -25.89
C HIS A 57 28.16 0.78 -27.25
N TRP A 58 28.90 1.88 -27.24
CA TRP A 58 29.24 2.70 -28.42
C TRP A 58 28.02 3.44 -28.98
N THR A 59 27.30 4.11 -28.08
CA THR A 59 26.22 5.01 -28.49
C THR A 59 26.76 6.36 -28.89
N ASP A 60 26.10 7.00 -29.86
CA ASP A 60 26.29 8.41 -30.20
C ASP A 60 25.26 9.20 -29.39
N ALA A 61 25.69 9.74 -28.25
CA ALA A 61 24.79 10.29 -27.24
C ALA A 61 24.32 11.72 -27.56
N ASP A 62 25.17 12.52 -28.20
CA ASP A 62 24.87 13.90 -28.57
C ASP A 62 24.44 14.06 -30.04
N GLY A 63 24.55 12.99 -30.83
CA GLY A 63 24.09 12.92 -32.22
C GLY A 63 25.04 13.62 -33.18
N ASP A 64 26.30 13.82 -32.81
CA ASP A 64 27.30 14.49 -33.65
C ASP A 64 27.94 13.55 -34.69
N GLY A 65 27.64 12.25 -34.61
CA GLY A 65 28.13 11.19 -35.48
C GLY A 65 29.33 10.42 -34.91
N CYS A 66 29.87 10.83 -33.77
CA CYS A 66 30.88 10.13 -33.01
C CYS A 66 30.23 9.33 -31.89
N ASN A 67 30.61 8.06 -31.76
CA ASN A 67 30.14 7.24 -30.65
C ASN A 67 31.10 7.34 -29.46
N THR A 68 30.68 6.85 -28.30
CA THR A 68 31.47 6.86 -27.05
C THR A 68 32.92 6.40 -27.22
N ARG A 69 33.21 5.41 -28.10
CA ARG A 69 34.61 5.00 -28.35
C ARG A 69 35.42 6.16 -28.93
N TYR A 70 34.87 6.84 -29.92
CA TYR A 70 35.54 7.96 -30.56
C TYR A 70 35.60 9.19 -29.66
N GLU A 71 34.59 9.43 -28.82
CA GLU A 71 34.64 10.48 -27.80
C GLU A 71 35.87 10.33 -26.90
N VAL A 72 36.08 9.14 -26.33
CA VAL A 72 37.25 8.88 -25.47
C VAL A 72 38.56 9.03 -26.26
N LEU A 73 38.60 8.61 -27.53
CA LEU A 73 39.80 8.80 -28.36
C LEU A 73 40.08 10.27 -28.68
N ILE A 74 39.05 11.09 -28.85
CA ILE A 74 39.22 12.52 -29.08
C ILE A 74 39.72 13.19 -27.79
N GLU A 75 39.10 12.87 -26.66
CA GLU A 75 39.40 13.45 -25.35
C GLU A 75 40.81 13.07 -24.85
N GLU A 76 41.19 11.80 -24.93
CA GLU A 76 42.45 11.31 -24.35
C GLU A 76 43.67 11.46 -25.28
N SER A 77 43.51 12.08 -26.45
CA SER A 77 44.65 12.28 -27.34
C SER A 77 45.64 13.30 -26.78
N THR A 78 46.91 12.91 -26.71
CA THR A 78 48.01 13.80 -26.26
C THR A 78 48.46 14.79 -27.32
N THR A 79 47.98 14.64 -28.56
CA THR A 79 48.23 15.56 -29.68
C THR A 79 46.92 15.83 -30.40
N PRO A 80 46.78 16.95 -31.13
CA PRO A 80 45.52 17.31 -31.78
C PRO A 80 44.99 16.21 -32.71
N VAL A 81 43.66 16.02 -32.67
CA VAL A 81 42.90 15.13 -33.54
C VAL A 81 41.97 15.96 -34.41
N ASP A 82 41.98 15.72 -35.72
CA ASP A 82 41.00 16.25 -36.65
C ASP A 82 39.87 15.23 -36.83
N VAL A 83 38.63 15.62 -36.50
CA VAL A 83 37.42 14.82 -36.75
C VAL A 83 36.92 15.13 -38.17
N ILE A 84 36.96 14.13 -39.05
CA ILE A 84 36.45 14.26 -40.42
C ILE A 84 35.14 13.48 -40.59
N ALA A 85 34.52 13.59 -41.77
CA ALA A 85 33.17 13.06 -42.04
C ALA A 85 33.00 11.59 -41.62
N GLY A 86 31.93 11.32 -40.86
CA GLY A 86 31.63 9.98 -40.32
C GLY A 86 32.47 9.59 -39.11
N CYS A 87 32.96 10.56 -38.34
CA CYS A 87 33.83 10.39 -37.18
C CYS A 87 35.12 9.60 -37.46
N ALA A 88 35.67 9.75 -38.67
CA ALA A 88 37.02 9.27 -38.92
C ALA A 88 38.01 10.24 -38.25
N LEU A 89 38.95 9.70 -37.48
CA LEU A 89 39.98 10.48 -36.80
C LEU A 89 41.23 10.56 -37.67
N SER A 90 41.77 11.77 -37.84
CA SER A 90 43.06 12.03 -38.48
C SER A 90 44.00 12.73 -37.49
N GLY A 91 45.26 12.31 -37.43
CA GLY A 91 46.18 12.77 -36.37
C GLY A 91 45.93 12.06 -35.04
N GLY A 92 46.41 12.66 -33.95
CA GLY A 92 46.33 12.09 -32.60
C GLY A 92 47.48 11.16 -32.22
N THR A 93 47.71 11.06 -30.91
CA THR A 93 48.65 10.13 -30.29
C THR A 93 48.10 9.77 -28.92
N TRP A 94 47.90 8.48 -28.68
CA TRP A 94 47.36 7.95 -27.43
C TRP A 94 48.46 7.29 -26.65
N VAL A 95 48.48 7.51 -25.34
CA VAL A 95 49.43 6.87 -24.42
C VAL A 95 48.61 6.06 -23.42
N SER A 96 48.71 4.74 -23.51
CA SER A 96 48.04 3.82 -22.61
C SER A 96 48.51 4.04 -21.17
N PRO A 97 47.64 4.44 -20.23
CA PRO A 97 48.05 4.69 -18.85
C PRO A 97 48.50 3.40 -18.15
N TYR A 98 48.05 2.23 -18.64
CA TYR A 98 48.34 0.94 -18.04
C TYR A 98 49.80 0.50 -18.19
N ASP A 99 50.47 0.84 -19.29
CA ASP A 99 51.81 0.36 -19.63
C ASP A 99 52.71 1.41 -20.29
N GLY A 100 52.22 2.64 -20.49
CA GLY A 100 52.95 3.72 -21.16
C GLY A 100 53.11 3.52 -22.66
N PHE A 101 52.41 2.55 -23.27
CA PHE A 101 52.48 2.30 -24.71
C PHE A 101 51.88 3.48 -25.49
N ALA A 102 52.70 4.12 -26.32
CA ALA A 102 52.28 5.24 -27.16
C ALA A 102 52.07 4.80 -28.61
N THR A 103 50.97 5.23 -29.24
CA THR A 103 50.68 4.95 -30.64
C THR A 103 49.82 6.04 -31.28
N SER A 104 49.94 6.20 -32.59
CA SER A 104 49.02 7.00 -33.42
C SER A 104 48.09 6.10 -34.26
N ASP A 105 48.19 4.77 -34.09
CA ASP A 105 47.32 3.80 -34.73
C ASP A 105 46.15 3.45 -33.80
N THR A 106 44.95 3.94 -34.12
CA THR A 106 43.73 3.69 -33.36
C THR A 106 43.32 2.21 -33.30
N ALA A 107 43.89 1.35 -34.15
CA ALA A 107 43.67 -0.10 -34.08
C ALA A 107 44.49 -0.77 -32.96
N GLN A 108 45.57 -0.13 -32.49
CA GLN A 108 46.42 -0.64 -31.41
C GLN A 108 45.94 -0.20 -30.02
N ILE A 109 44.98 0.73 -29.97
CA ILE A 109 44.38 1.23 -28.74
C ILE A 109 42.91 0.80 -28.63
N GLN A 110 42.52 0.36 -27.44
CA GLN A 110 41.18 -0.07 -27.11
C GLN A 110 40.61 0.85 -26.03
N ILE A 111 39.30 1.03 -26.01
CA ILE A 111 38.65 1.71 -24.89
C ILE A 111 38.27 0.64 -23.88
N ASP A 112 38.91 0.69 -22.72
CA ASP A 112 38.63 -0.18 -21.59
C ASP A 112 37.58 0.48 -20.69
N HIS A 113 36.66 -0.34 -20.20
CA HIS A 113 35.85 0.01 -19.03
C HIS A 113 36.72 -0.28 -17.81
N VAL A 114 37.12 0.76 -17.07
CA VAL A 114 38.03 0.60 -15.91
C VAL A 114 37.51 -0.49 -14.99
N VAL A 115 36.20 -0.47 -14.68
CA VAL A 115 35.46 -1.63 -14.18
C VAL A 115 34.84 -2.37 -15.36
N ALA A 116 35.33 -3.58 -15.68
CA ALA A 116 34.90 -4.33 -16.86
C ALA A 116 33.40 -4.70 -16.81
N LEU A 117 32.70 -4.73 -17.95
CA LEU A 117 31.26 -5.06 -18.02
C LEU A 117 30.89 -6.40 -17.35
N ALA A 118 31.73 -7.43 -17.51
CA ALA A 118 31.53 -8.74 -16.88
C ALA A 118 31.77 -8.70 -15.37
N GLU A 119 32.66 -7.83 -14.92
CA GLU A 119 32.91 -7.58 -13.50
C GLU A 119 31.71 -6.85 -12.89
N ALA A 120 31.27 -5.75 -13.51
CA ALA A 120 30.10 -4.99 -13.08
C ALA A 120 28.85 -5.88 -13.00
N TRP A 121 28.67 -6.81 -13.95
CA TRP A 121 27.61 -7.82 -13.91
C TRP A 121 27.62 -8.63 -12.61
N ARG A 122 28.79 -9.17 -12.23
CA ARG A 122 28.94 -9.95 -11.00
C ARG A 122 28.78 -9.11 -9.73
N SER A 123 29.05 -7.81 -9.81
CA SER A 123 28.95 -6.88 -8.68
C SER A 123 27.60 -6.19 -8.52
N GLY A 124 26.61 -6.56 -9.33
CA GLY A 124 25.22 -6.12 -9.17
C GLY A 124 24.52 -5.71 -10.47
N ALA A 125 25.25 -5.53 -11.58
CA ALA A 125 24.65 -5.04 -12.83
C ALA A 125 23.69 -6.02 -13.52
N TRP A 126 23.67 -7.28 -13.10
CA TRP A 126 22.65 -8.25 -13.51
C TRP A 126 21.22 -7.79 -13.15
N SER A 127 21.07 -7.02 -12.07
CA SER A 127 19.78 -6.53 -11.57
C SER A 127 19.31 -5.23 -12.23
N TRP A 128 20.18 -4.61 -13.04
CA TRP A 128 19.90 -3.31 -13.65
C TRP A 128 18.90 -3.41 -14.80
N THR A 129 18.28 -2.29 -15.13
CA THR A 129 17.54 -2.13 -16.39
C THR A 129 18.49 -2.09 -17.58
N PRO A 130 18.00 -2.34 -18.81
CA PRO A 130 18.80 -2.16 -20.02
C PRO A 130 19.37 -0.74 -20.16
N ASP A 131 18.58 0.29 -19.81
CA ASP A 131 19.03 1.69 -19.84
C ASP A 131 20.20 1.92 -18.89
N GLN A 132 20.12 1.45 -17.64
CA GLN A 132 21.23 1.57 -16.68
C GLN A 132 22.51 0.87 -17.16
N ARG A 133 22.40 -0.29 -17.81
CA ARG A 133 23.56 -0.97 -18.41
C ARG A 133 24.13 -0.21 -19.60
N ARG A 134 23.28 0.38 -20.44
CA ARG A 134 23.72 1.28 -21.51
C ARG A 134 24.43 2.48 -20.93
N ASP A 135 23.85 3.14 -19.94
CA ASP A 135 24.39 4.36 -19.35
C ASP A 135 25.75 4.07 -18.68
N PHE A 136 25.91 2.94 -17.97
CA PHE A 136 27.21 2.49 -17.43
C PHE A 136 28.24 2.22 -18.52
N ALA A 137 27.84 1.55 -19.60
CA ALA A 137 28.76 1.20 -20.67
C ALA A 137 29.20 2.41 -21.50
N ASN A 138 28.53 3.56 -21.37
CA ASN A 138 28.81 4.78 -22.10
C ASN A 138 28.98 6.01 -21.17
N ASP A 139 29.39 5.79 -19.91
CA ASP A 139 29.53 6.85 -18.90
C ASP A 139 30.72 7.79 -19.24
N LEU A 140 30.40 8.91 -19.91
CA LEU A 140 31.34 10.00 -20.24
C LEU A 140 31.24 11.17 -19.25
N ASP A 141 30.34 11.10 -18.26
CA ASP A 141 30.18 12.16 -17.26
C ASP A 141 31.37 12.26 -16.30
N VAL A 142 32.18 11.19 -16.22
CA VAL A 142 33.38 11.11 -15.39
C VAL A 142 34.57 10.60 -16.22
N PRO A 143 35.75 11.24 -16.11
CA PRO A 143 36.89 10.96 -17.01
C PRO A 143 37.64 9.66 -16.69
N TYR A 144 37.16 8.89 -15.71
CA TYR A 144 37.84 7.71 -15.18
C TYR A 144 37.02 6.41 -15.33
N ALA A 145 35.82 6.48 -15.93
CA ALA A 145 35.01 5.29 -16.19
C ALA A 145 35.52 4.50 -17.41
N LEU A 146 35.95 5.21 -18.44
CA LEU A 146 36.49 4.69 -19.70
C LEU A 146 37.91 5.20 -19.90
N THR A 147 38.80 4.37 -20.47
CA THR A 147 40.17 4.81 -20.78
C THR A 147 40.76 4.14 -22.01
N ALA A 148 41.58 4.86 -22.78
CA ALA A 148 42.31 4.35 -23.93
C ALA A 148 43.53 3.54 -23.47
N ALA A 149 43.39 2.22 -23.48
CA ALA A 149 44.41 1.27 -23.08
C ALA A 149 44.99 0.50 -24.26
N SER A 150 46.25 0.08 -24.16
CA SER A 150 46.86 -0.76 -25.19
C SER A 150 46.09 -2.07 -25.30
N GLY A 151 45.95 -2.60 -26.53
CA GLY A 151 45.27 -3.87 -26.74
C GLY A 151 45.86 -5.02 -25.91
N THR A 152 47.18 -5.00 -25.67
CA THR A 152 47.90 -5.99 -24.85
C THR A 152 47.50 -5.90 -23.37
N SER A 153 47.53 -4.70 -22.79
CA SER A 153 47.20 -4.49 -21.37
C SER A 153 45.71 -4.70 -21.11
N ASN A 154 44.84 -4.25 -22.02
CA ASN A 154 43.40 -4.46 -21.92
C ASN A 154 43.02 -5.96 -21.96
N GLN A 155 43.64 -6.75 -22.86
CA GLN A 155 43.46 -8.21 -22.89
C GLN A 155 44.05 -8.91 -21.65
N SER A 156 45.15 -8.38 -21.11
CA SER A 156 45.75 -8.91 -19.87
C SER A 156 44.83 -8.70 -18.66
N LYS A 157 44.23 -7.51 -18.56
CA LYS A 157 43.22 -7.15 -17.55
C LYS A 157 41.97 -8.02 -17.68
N ALA A 158 41.39 -8.09 -18.88
CA ALA A 158 40.12 -8.76 -19.14
C ALA A 158 39.03 -8.27 -18.16
N ASP A 159 38.47 -9.17 -17.35
CA ASP A 159 37.46 -8.88 -16.33
C ASP A 159 37.97 -9.07 -14.89
N LYS A 160 39.29 -9.05 -14.71
CA LYS A 160 39.94 -9.19 -13.38
C LYS A 160 39.85 -7.90 -12.60
N ASP A 161 39.56 -8.04 -11.32
CA ASP A 161 39.57 -6.96 -10.34
C ASP A 161 40.99 -6.66 -9.79
N PRO A 162 41.17 -5.56 -9.02
CA PRO A 162 42.46 -5.16 -8.44
C PRO A 162 43.18 -6.20 -7.58
N SER A 163 42.50 -7.23 -7.07
CA SER A 163 43.14 -8.33 -6.35
C SER A 163 43.91 -9.28 -7.29
N SER A 164 43.51 -9.34 -8.55
CA SER A 164 43.98 -10.32 -9.54
C SER A 164 44.73 -9.69 -10.71
N TRP A 165 44.59 -8.38 -10.93
CA TRP A 165 45.34 -7.64 -11.93
C TRP A 165 45.55 -6.18 -11.54
N MET A 166 46.75 -5.67 -11.78
CA MET A 166 47.08 -4.25 -11.63
C MET A 166 47.90 -3.79 -12.84
N PRO A 167 47.76 -2.51 -13.25
CA PRO A 167 48.58 -1.94 -14.32
C PRO A 167 50.08 -2.20 -14.14
N PRO A 168 50.79 -2.67 -15.20
CA PRO A 168 52.24 -2.77 -15.19
C PRO A 168 52.93 -1.46 -14.84
N ASN A 169 52.39 -0.33 -15.32
CA ASN A 169 52.86 1.01 -15.00
C ASN A 169 52.60 1.35 -13.52
N SER A 170 53.65 1.32 -12.70
CA SER A 170 53.52 1.51 -11.26
C SER A 170 53.07 2.91 -10.85
N SER A 171 53.37 3.95 -11.65
CA SER A 171 52.96 5.32 -11.33
C SER A 171 51.45 5.53 -11.48
N TYR A 172 50.78 4.72 -12.32
CA TYR A 172 49.33 4.82 -12.55
C TYR A 172 48.50 3.96 -11.58
N ARG A 173 49.12 3.09 -10.77
CA ARG A 173 48.38 2.16 -9.91
C ARG A 173 47.48 2.84 -8.88
N CYS A 174 47.87 4.00 -8.37
CA CYS A 174 47.02 4.75 -7.46
C CYS A 174 45.77 5.28 -8.18
N GLU A 175 45.97 5.91 -9.32
CA GLU A 175 44.90 6.48 -10.11
C GLU A 175 43.94 5.38 -10.59
N TYR A 176 44.47 4.23 -11.00
CA TYR A 176 43.66 3.04 -11.32
C TYR A 176 42.81 2.57 -10.14
N ALA A 177 43.39 2.37 -8.95
CA ALA A 177 42.64 1.91 -7.77
C ALA A 177 41.60 2.94 -7.31
N THR A 178 41.92 4.23 -7.42
CA THR A 178 40.99 5.33 -7.11
C THR A 178 39.83 5.34 -8.10
N SER A 179 40.14 5.30 -9.40
CA SER A 179 39.16 5.24 -10.49
C SER A 179 38.23 4.03 -10.35
N TRP A 180 38.81 2.86 -10.09
CA TRP A 180 38.05 1.64 -9.83
C TRP A 180 37.06 1.81 -8.67
N ALA A 181 37.53 2.31 -7.52
CA ALA A 181 36.68 2.56 -6.36
C ALA A 181 35.61 3.62 -6.64
N LEU A 182 35.92 4.68 -7.39
CA LEU A 182 34.98 5.72 -7.77
C LEU A 182 33.90 5.23 -8.73
N VAL A 183 34.24 4.38 -9.71
CA VAL A 183 33.24 3.75 -10.61
C VAL A 183 32.33 2.83 -9.80
N LYS A 184 32.90 2.02 -8.89
CA LYS A 184 32.10 1.15 -8.01
C LYS A 184 31.16 1.95 -7.12
N TYR A 185 31.65 3.05 -6.54
CA TYR A 185 30.86 3.96 -5.72
C TYR A 185 29.74 4.61 -6.53
N ARG A 186 30.09 5.20 -7.68
CA ARG A 186 29.16 5.87 -8.58
C ARG A 186 28.02 4.94 -9.00
N TRP A 187 28.31 3.68 -9.31
CA TRP A 187 27.30 2.73 -9.77
C TRP A 187 26.78 1.80 -8.66
N SER A 188 27.07 2.08 -7.39
CA SER A 188 26.68 1.25 -6.24
C SER A 188 26.98 -0.25 -6.42
N LEU A 189 28.06 -0.56 -7.13
CA LEU A 189 28.53 -1.93 -7.37
C LEU A 189 29.24 -2.44 -6.12
N SER A 190 29.05 -3.72 -5.79
CA SER A 190 29.78 -4.34 -4.70
C SER A 190 31.24 -4.60 -5.06
N VAL A 191 32.06 -4.69 -4.03
CA VAL A 191 33.40 -5.27 -4.08
C VAL A 191 33.40 -6.59 -3.30
N ASP A 192 34.15 -7.59 -3.73
CA ASP A 192 34.33 -8.79 -2.91
C ASP A 192 35.39 -8.59 -1.81
N GLU A 193 35.56 -9.58 -0.92
CA GLU A 193 36.49 -9.45 0.20
C GLU A 193 37.95 -9.29 -0.25
N ALA A 194 38.37 -9.96 -1.33
CA ALA A 194 39.73 -9.90 -1.83
C ALA A 194 40.00 -8.57 -2.55
N GLU A 195 39.03 -8.13 -3.34
CA GLU A 195 39.02 -6.84 -4.00
C GLU A 195 39.06 -5.68 -3.00
N ALA A 196 38.20 -5.70 -1.96
CA ALA A 196 38.17 -4.70 -0.90
C ALA A 196 39.50 -4.62 -0.14
N ALA A 197 40.12 -5.76 0.14
CA ALA A 197 41.43 -5.83 0.78
C ALA A 197 42.54 -5.25 -0.12
N ALA A 198 42.51 -5.55 -1.42
CA ALA A 198 43.47 -5.01 -2.39
C ALA A 198 43.34 -3.48 -2.51
N LEU A 199 42.11 -2.96 -2.67
CA LEU A 199 41.84 -1.52 -2.71
C LEU A 199 42.31 -0.83 -1.43
N SER A 200 42.00 -1.40 -0.26
CA SER A 200 42.46 -0.88 1.03
C SER A 200 43.98 -0.86 1.14
N SER A 201 44.67 -1.91 0.68
CA SER A 201 46.14 -1.95 0.71
C SER A 201 46.78 -0.90 -0.18
N ILE A 202 46.21 -0.63 -1.36
CA ILE A 202 46.75 0.33 -2.33
C ILE A 202 46.46 1.77 -1.88
N LEU A 203 45.21 2.04 -1.52
CA LEU A 203 44.72 3.39 -1.22
C LEU A 203 45.11 3.87 0.19
N ASN A 204 45.46 2.99 1.12
CA ASN A 204 46.07 3.41 2.40
C ASN A 204 47.57 3.71 2.30
N GLY A 205 48.18 3.47 1.13
CA GLY A 205 49.59 3.73 0.86
C GLY A 205 49.91 5.19 0.52
N GLU A 206 50.82 5.40 -0.43
CA GLU A 206 51.41 6.71 -0.74
C GLU A 206 50.42 7.76 -1.24
N CYS A 207 49.25 7.36 -1.75
CA CYS A 207 48.25 8.29 -2.25
C CYS A 207 47.00 8.44 -1.38
N GLY A 208 46.98 7.84 -0.19
CA GLY A 208 45.80 7.84 0.68
C GLY A 208 45.34 9.19 1.19
N ALA A 209 46.23 10.19 1.19
CA ALA A 209 45.93 11.56 1.57
C ALA A 209 45.37 12.42 0.41
N THR A 210 45.31 11.90 -0.82
CA THR A 210 44.81 12.64 -1.98
C THR A 210 43.34 13.00 -1.77
N PRO A 211 42.95 14.28 -1.83
CA PRO A 211 41.56 14.70 -1.79
C PRO A 211 40.83 14.24 -3.06
N ILE A 212 39.66 13.63 -2.88
CA ILE A 212 38.81 13.08 -3.92
C ILE A 212 37.42 13.69 -3.79
N GLU A 213 36.92 14.25 -4.87
CA GLU A 213 35.53 14.66 -5.00
C GLU A 213 34.67 13.45 -5.33
N LEU A 214 33.67 13.16 -4.51
CA LEU A 214 32.79 12.02 -4.75
C LEU A 214 31.85 12.34 -5.93
N PRO A 215 31.73 11.43 -6.93
CA PRO A 215 30.79 11.61 -8.01
C PRO A 215 29.36 11.51 -7.50
N VAL A 216 28.43 12.03 -8.31
CA VAL A 216 27.01 11.72 -8.14
C VAL A 216 26.84 10.21 -8.30
N VAL A 217 26.22 9.57 -7.31
CA VAL A 217 25.84 8.15 -7.39
C VAL A 217 24.70 8.01 -8.41
N MET A 218 24.90 7.13 -9.38
CA MET A 218 23.91 6.65 -10.34
C MET A 218 23.08 5.56 -9.66
N SER A 219 21.75 5.66 -9.67
CA SER A 219 20.91 4.60 -9.09
C SER A 219 21.14 3.38 -9.90
N THR A 220 21.50 2.39 -9.13
CA THR A 220 21.17 1.02 -9.43
C THR A 220 20.10 0.63 -8.43
N ASN A 221 19.12 -0.16 -8.85
CA ASN A 221 17.92 -0.47 -8.07
C ASN A 221 18.19 -1.15 -6.70
N GLU A 222 19.45 -1.36 -6.30
CA GLU A 222 19.89 -2.02 -5.07
C GLU A 222 20.25 -1.10 -3.88
N GLY A 223 20.24 0.23 -4.01
CA GLY A 223 21.01 1.09 -3.09
C GLY A 223 20.48 1.33 -1.67
N GLN A 224 19.16 1.28 -1.40
CA GLN A 224 18.63 1.63 -0.07
C GLN A 224 18.13 0.43 0.72
N ALA A 225 18.58 0.27 1.96
CA ALA A 225 17.96 -0.67 2.89
C ALA A 225 16.46 -0.36 3.04
N ALA A 226 15.63 -1.39 3.11
CA ALA A 226 14.21 -1.20 3.34
C ALA A 226 13.99 -0.47 4.69
N PRO A 227 13.00 0.44 4.78
CA PRO A 227 12.74 1.15 6.02
C PRO A 227 12.47 0.21 7.19
N SER A 228 13.08 0.49 8.35
CA SER A 228 12.85 -0.27 9.58
C SER A 228 11.96 0.49 10.56
N PHE A 229 11.24 -0.24 11.42
CA PHE A 229 10.31 0.32 12.40
C PHE A 229 10.58 -0.25 13.80
N PRO A 230 10.49 0.58 14.85
CA PRO A 230 10.61 0.10 16.21
C PRO A 230 9.43 -0.82 16.57
N PRO A 231 9.60 -1.77 17.51
CA PRO A 231 8.51 -2.62 17.97
C PRO A 231 7.31 -1.81 18.49
N GLY A 232 6.11 -2.33 18.24
CA GLY A 232 4.84 -1.68 18.58
C GLY A 232 4.20 -0.94 17.41
N VAL A 233 3.38 0.08 17.72
CA VAL A 233 2.57 0.79 16.72
C VAL A 233 3.23 2.10 16.32
N THR A 234 3.57 2.24 15.04
CA THR A 234 4.02 3.51 14.44
C THR A 234 2.90 4.07 13.58
N ARG A 235 2.50 5.34 13.75
CA ARG A 235 1.47 5.97 12.91
C ARG A 235 2.09 6.98 11.95
N LEU A 236 1.78 6.87 10.66
CA LEU A 236 2.19 7.80 9.60
C LEU A 236 0.96 8.52 9.06
N TYR A 237 0.91 9.84 9.22
CA TYR A 237 -0.23 10.65 8.81
C TYR A 237 0.14 12.13 8.72
N GLY A 238 -0.65 12.89 7.96
CA GLY A 238 -0.60 14.34 7.95
C GLY A 238 -1.99 14.97 7.87
N ALA A 239 -2.04 16.28 7.61
CA ALA A 239 -3.29 17.05 7.55
C ALA A 239 -4.18 16.65 6.37
N SER A 240 -3.59 16.13 5.30
CA SER A 240 -4.27 15.64 4.11
C SER A 240 -3.69 14.29 3.65
N ARG A 241 -4.34 13.67 2.66
CA ARG A 241 -3.82 12.46 1.99
C ARG A 241 -2.44 12.65 1.37
N TYR A 242 -2.14 13.87 0.92
CA TYR A 242 -0.87 14.22 0.33
C TYR A 242 0.22 14.22 1.41
N ASP A 243 -0.09 14.81 2.57
CA ASP A 243 0.82 14.84 3.72
C ASP A 243 0.99 13.46 4.36
N THR A 244 -0.05 12.60 4.33
CA THR A 244 0.08 11.19 4.73
C THR A 244 1.01 10.42 3.79
N ALA A 245 0.93 10.66 2.47
CA ALA A 245 1.86 10.07 1.51
C ALA A 245 3.30 10.57 1.74
N VAL A 246 3.48 11.86 2.04
CA VAL A 246 4.77 12.43 2.46
C VAL A 246 5.29 11.76 3.73
N ALA A 247 4.45 11.55 4.74
CA ALA A 247 4.86 10.87 5.98
C ALA A 247 5.31 9.41 5.76
N ALA A 248 4.70 8.71 4.80
CA ALA A 248 5.16 7.39 4.36
C ALA A 248 6.49 7.47 3.58
N SER A 249 6.61 8.48 2.71
CA SER A 249 7.81 8.75 1.91
C SER A 249 9.04 9.10 2.75
N GLN A 250 8.87 9.82 3.86
CA GLN A 250 9.94 10.20 4.81
C GLN A 250 10.63 9.01 5.48
N ARG A 251 10.19 7.79 5.21
CA ARG A 251 10.85 6.55 5.60
C ARG A 251 11.94 6.11 4.63
N HIS A 252 11.99 6.70 3.45
CA HIS A 252 13.04 6.50 2.46
C HIS A 252 14.14 7.55 2.66
N GLU A 253 15.37 7.11 2.47
CA GLU A 253 16.53 7.98 2.45
C GLU A 253 16.57 8.80 1.15
N PRO A 254 17.31 9.91 1.09
CA PRO A 254 17.56 10.61 -0.17
C PRO A 254 18.29 9.72 -1.21
N GLY A 255 18.06 9.96 -2.50
CA GLY A 255 18.61 9.18 -3.62
C GLY A 255 17.77 7.94 -3.97
N VAL A 256 16.43 8.05 -3.93
CA VAL A 256 15.56 6.92 -4.34
C VAL A 256 15.59 6.75 -5.87
N PRO A 257 15.58 5.50 -6.41
CA PRO A 257 15.69 5.29 -7.86
C PRO A 257 14.50 5.83 -8.66
N ALA A 258 13.30 5.78 -8.08
CA ALA A 258 12.11 6.31 -8.72
C ALA A 258 11.09 6.80 -7.70
N VAL A 259 10.38 7.89 -8.04
CA VAL A 259 9.17 8.30 -7.34
C VAL A 259 8.02 8.27 -8.33
N PHE A 260 6.93 7.62 -7.92
CA PHE A 260 5.67 7.71 -8.64
C PHE A 260 4.81 8.80 -8.01
N VAL A 261 4.30 9.71 -8.83
CA VAL A 261 3.37 10.78 -8.41
C VAL A 261 2.04 10.53 -9.10
N ALA A 262 1.01 10.21 -8.32
CA ALA A 262 -0.32 9.89 -8.82
C ALA A 262 -1.40 10.83 -8.26
N ALA A 263 -2.55 10.90 -8.94
CA ALA A 263 -3.67 11.69 -8.48
C ALA A 263 -4.26 11.13 -7.17
N GLY A 264 -4.30 11.92 -6.10
CA GLY A 264 -4.91 11.51 -4.84
C GLY A 264 -6.44 11.48 -4.86
N SER A 265 -7.07 12.03 -5.90
CA SER A 265 -8.53 12.09 -6.09
C SER A 265 -9.10 10.95 -6.93
N ASN A 266 -8.26 10.23 -7.70
CA ASN A 266 -8.66 9.15 -8.59
C ASN A 266 -7.68 7.97 -8.47
N PHE A 267 -8.19 6.82 -8.04
CA PHE A 267 -7.38 5.65 -7.65
C PHE A 267 -6.87 4.72 -8.76
N PRO A 268 -7.56 4.51 -9.90
CA PRO A 268 -7.27 3.36 -10.75
C PRO A 268 -5.83 3.38 -11.27
N ASP A 269 -5.36 4.55 -11.67
CA ASP A 269 -4.04 4.72 -12.25
C ASP A 269 -2.94 4.53 -11.20
N ALA A 270 -3.24 4.76 -9.92
CA ALA A 270 -2.29 4.69 -8.81
C ALA A 270 -2.12 3.28 -8.21
N LEU A 271 -3.06 2.36 -8.45
CA LEU A 271 -3.01 1.01 -7.85
C LEU A 271 -1.84 0.18 -8.39
N SER A 272 -1.59 0.23 -9.70
CA SER A 272 -0.40 -0.41 -10.29
C SER A 272 0.90 0.29 -9.89
N ALA A 273 0.84 1.57 -9.53
CA ALA A 273 2.01 2.37 -9.17
C ALA A 273 2.56 1.99 -7.80
N ALA A 274 1.74 1.48 -6.88
CA ALA A 274 2.20 1.06 -5.56
C ALA A 274 3.20 -0.11 -5.65
N SER A 275 2.87 -1.17 -6.41
CA SER A 275 3.79 -2.29 -6.64
C SER A 275 5.02 -1.85 -7.43
N ALA A 276 4.86 -0.98 -8.43
CA ALA A 276 5.99 -0.47 -9.21
C ALA A 276 6.97 0.37 -8.36
N ALA A 277 6.45 1.26 -7.52
CA ALA A 277 7.24 2.06 -6.59
C ALA A 277 8.01 1.16 -5.60
N ALA A 278 7.33 0.17 -5.02
CA ALA A 278 7.96 -0.80 -4.14
C ALA A 278 9.12 -1.57 -4.83
N THR A 279 8.90 -2.03 -6.07
CA THR A 279 9.90 -2.77 -6.85
C THR A 279 11.09 -1.91 -7.26
N LEU A 280 10.86 -0.66 -7.69
CA LEU A 280 11.95 0.28 -7.99
C LEU A 280 12.57 0.92 -6.75
N GLY A 281 12.09 0.58 -5.55
CA GLY A 281 12.70 1.00 -4.31
C GLY A 281 12.43 2.43 -3.87
N GLY A 282 11.34 3.03 -4.35
CA GLY A 282 10.94 4.37 -3.93
C GLY A 282 9.46 4.51 -3.55
N PRO A 283 9.06 5.72 -3.13
CA PRO A 283 7.72 5.96 -2.62
C PRO A 283 6.70 6.25 -3.74
N LEU A 284 5.42 6.07 -3.37
CA LEU A 284 4.28 6.59 -4.12
C LEU A 284 3.78 7.86 -3.42
N LEU A 285 4.01 9.01 -4.05
CA LEU A 285 3.47 10.30 -3.61
C LEU A 285 2.14 10.60 -4.32
N LEU A 286 1.35 11.46 -3.68
CA LEU A 286 0.03 11.85 -4.18
C LEU A 286 -0.02 13.35 -4.45
N THR A 287 -0.82 13.75 -5.44
CA THR A 287 -1.05 15.15 -5.78
C THR A 287 -2.52 15.39 -6.15
N PRO A 288 -3.09 16.59 -5.90
CA PRO A 288 -4.29 17.05 -6.61
C PRO A 288 -4.09 17.02 -8.12
N ALA A 289 -5.17 16.88 -8.89
CA ALA A 289 -5.10 16.82 -10.35
C ALA A 289 -4.49 18.08 -10.99
N THR A 290 -4.65 19.25 -10.36
CA THR A 290 -4.38 20.56 -10.99
C THR A 290 -3.20 21.32 -10.40
N ALA A 291 -2.69 20.95 -9.23
CA ALA A 291 -1.61 21.69 -8.57
C ALA A 291 -0.79 20.79 -7.65
N LEU A 292 0.55 20.86 -7.75
CA LEU A 292 1.46 20.14 -6.86
C LEU A 292 1.50 20.85 -5.49
N PRO A 293 1.19 20.16 -4.37
CA PRO A 293 1.27 20.76 -3.05
C PRO A 293 2.72 21.04 -2.65
N ASP A 294 2.95 22.10 -1.88
CA ASP A 294 4.30 22.43 -1.37
C ASP A 294 4.90 21.29 -0.54
N SER A 295 4.10 20.58 0.25
CA SER A 295 4.58 19.44 1.04
C SER A 295 5.13 18.32 0.16
N VAL A 296 4.52 18.09 -1.00
CA VAL A 296 4.97 17.07 -1.97
C VAL A 296 6.20 17.56 -2.73
N ARG A 297 6.24 18.84 -3.13
CA ARG A 297 7.40 19.46 -3.77
C ARG A 297 8.64 19.41 -2.87
N LEU A 298 8.52 19.83 -1.61
CA LEU A 298 9.60 19.80 -0.63
C LEU A 298 10.06 18.36 -0.32
N GLU A 299 9.13 17.40 -0.32
CA GLU A 299 9.50 15.99 -0.15
C GLU A 299 10.28 15.44 -1.34
N LEU A 300 9.92 15.82 -2.58
CA LEU A 300 10.70 15.47 -3.78
C LEU A 300 12.09 16.10 -3.75
N GLU A 301 12.21 17.36 -3.31
CA GLU A 301 13.51 18.02 -3.10
C GLU A 301 14.35 17.30 -2.04
N ARG A 302 13.74 16.82 -0.95
CA ARG A 302 14.44 16.02 0.08
C ARG A 302 14.88 14.66 -0.45
N LEU A 303 13.97 13.98 -1.15
CA LEU A 303 14.22 12.64 -1.69
C LEU A 303 15.28 12.64 -2.77
N ARG A 304 15.43 13.72 -3.55
CA ARG A 304 16.32 13.77 -4.73
C ARG A 304 16.18 12.52 -5.59
N PRO A 305 14.97 12.22 -6.10
CA PRO A 305 14.74 11.01 -6.86
C PRO A 305 15.44 11.09 -8.21
N GLU A 306 15.89 9.95 -8.72
CA GLU A 306 16.56 9.90 -10.02
C GLU A 306 15.61 9.92 -11.20
N ARG A 307 14.39 9.43 -10.96
CA ARG A 307 13.32 9.52 -11.93
C ARG A 307 11.99 9.80 -11.26
N ILE A 308 11.28 10.79 -11.80
CA ILE A 308 9.91 11.07 -11.41
C ILE A 308 8.97 10.56 -12.51
N TYR A 309 8.06 9.65 -12.13
CA TYR A 309 6.98 9.20 -12.98
C TYR A 309 5.66 9.87 -12.60
N VAL A 310 5.07 10.63 -13.51
CA VAL A 310 3.73 11.19 -13.34
C VAL A 310 2.70 10.21 -13.88
N VAL A 311 1.90 9.63 -12.99
CA VAL A 311 0.97 8.56 -13.33
C VAL A 311 -0.40 9.12 -13.74
N GLY A 312 -0.85 8.72 -14.92
CA GLY A 312 -2.12 9.14 -15.50
C GLY A 312 -1.97 10.09 -16.69
N SER A 313 -3.02 10.15 -17.50
CA SER A 313 -3.11 11.11 -18.61
C SER A 313 -3.21 12.55 -18.09
N VAL A 314 -3.14 13.52 -19.01
CA VAL A 314 -3.33 14.95 -18.70
C VAL A 314 -4.66 15.26 -18.01
N HIS A 315 -5.68 14.41 -18.20
CA HIS A 315 -6.98 14.57 -17.55
C HIS A 315 -7.01 14.09 -16.10
N VAL A 316 -6.03 13.30 -15.69
CA VAL A 316 -5.90 12.76 -14.33
C VAL A 316 -4.90 13.57 -13.52
N VAL A 317 -3.74 13.86 -14.12
CA VAL A 317 -2.74 14.78 -13.58
C VAL A 317 -2.40 15.79 -14.68
N SER A 318 -2.82 17.03 -14.50
CA SER A 318 -2.69 18.10 -15.50
C SER A 318 -1.24 18.42 -15.87
N ASP A 319 -1.06 19.13 -17.00
CA ASP A 319 0.26 19.61 -17.40
C ASP A 319 0.81 20.68 -16.48
N ALA A 320 -0.03 21.37 -15.70
CA ALA A 320 0.44 22.29 -14.67
C ALA A 320 1.25 21.56 -13.59
N VAL A 321 0.78 20.38 -13.16
CA VAL A 321 1.51 19.52 -12.22
C VAL A 321 2.78 18.96 -12.87
N LEU A 322 2.69 18.48 -14.11
CA LEU A 322 3.86 17.97 -14.84
C LEU A 322 4.94 19.05 -14.98
N ASN A 323 4.57 20.28 -15.34
CA ASN A 323 5.49 21.38 -15.48
C ASN A 323 6.11 21.78 -14.13
N ALA A 324 5.35 21.76 -13.04
CA ALA A 324 5.88 21.98 -11.69
C ALA A 324 6.85 20.88 -11.23
N LEU A 325 6.66 19.64 -11.68
CA LEU A 325 7.62 18.56 -11.43
C LEU A 325 8.88 18.72 -12.30
N ARG A 326 8.72 19.19 -13.54
CA ARG A 326 9.85 19.46 -14.46
C ARG A 326 10.78 20.57 -14.01
N THR A 327 10.35 21.44 -13.10
CA THR A 327 11.26 22.41 -12.48
C THR A 327 12.19 21.76 -11.46
N LEU A 328 11.84 20.58 -10.93
CA LEU A 328 12.68 19.78 -10.03
C LEU A 328 13.57 18.81 -10.83
N ASP A 329 12.97 18.16 -11.84
CA ASP A 329 13.63 17.18 -12.70
C ASP A 329 13.13 17.31 -14.15
N PRO A 330 13.92 17.86 -15.09
CA PRO A 330 13.52 17.96 -16.50
C PRO A 330 13.16 16.61 -17.15
N GLY A 331 13.67 15.50 -16.61
CA GLY A 331 13.46 14.12 -17.07
C GLY A 331 12.14 13.48 -16.62
N VAL A 332 11.25 14.22 -15.94
CA VAL A 332 9.95 13.71 -15.49
C VAL A 332 9.17 13.09 -16.65
N THR A 333 8.83 11.80 -16.49
CA THR A 333 8.14 11.00 -17.51
C THR A 333 6.68 10.82 -17.15
N ARG A 334 5.77 11.18 -18.07
CA ARG A 334 4.35 10.88 -17.92
C ARG A 334 4.07 9.43 -18.31
N VAL A 335 3.42 8.69 -17.43
CA VAL A 335 3.01 7.30 -17.62
C VAL A 335 1.49 7.22 -17.57
N GLY A 336 0.84 7.26 -18.74
CA GLY A 336 -0.62 7.30 -18.84
C GLY A 336 -1.13 6.74 -20.17
N GLY A 337 -2.34 6.20 -20.14
CA GLY A 337 -3.01 5.65 -21.32
C GLY A 337 -4.42 6.23 -21.53
N ALA A 338 -5.10 5.73 -22.55
CA ALA A 338 -6.47 6.15 -22.92
C ALA A 338 -7.51 5.83 -21.82
N ASP A 339 -7.24 4.82 -21.00
CA ASP A 339 -8.06 4.42 -19.87
C ASP A 339 -7.18 3.88 -18.72
N ARG A 340 -7.82 3.49 -17.62
CA ARG A 340 -7.15 2.97 -16.42
C ARG A 340 -6.37 1.68 -16.65
N TYR A 341 -6.80 0.86 -17.60
CA TYR A 341 -6.16 -0.41 -17.92
C TYR A 341 -4.91 -0.16 -18.76
N ALA A 342 -5.01 0.74 -19.75
CA ALA A 342 -3.87 1.22 -20.52
C ALA A 342 -2.85 1.95 -19.64
N THR A 343 -3.29 2.78 -18.69
CA THR A 343 -2.40 3.41 -17.70
C THR A 343 -1.73 2.38 -16.81
N GLY A 344 -2.48 1.41 -16.26
CA GLY A 344 -1.90 0.32 -15.47
C GLY A 344 -0.84 -0.47 -16.24
N ARG A 345 -1.08 -0.77 -17.53
CA ARG A 345 -0.06 -1.41 -18.39
C ARG A 345 1.18 -0.54 -18.56
N ALA A 346 1.03 0.77 -18.82
CA ALA A 346 2.15 1.69 -18.97
C ALA A 346 2.98 1.79 -17.67
N VAL A 347 2.33 1.79 -16.51
CA VAL A 347 3.00 1.75 -15.20
C VAL A 347 3.81 0.47 -15.04
N VAL A 348 3.27 -0.68 -15.45
CA VAL A 348 4.00 -1.95 -15.41
C VAL A 348 5.18 -1.94 -16.38
N THR A 349 5.03 -1.38 -17.57
CA THR A 349 6.15 -1.22 -18.52
C THR A 349 7.28 -0.38 -17.95
N ALA A 350 6.96 0.73 -17.26
CA ALA A 350 7.95 1.62 -16.65
C ALA A 350 8.57 1.05 -15.36
N GLY A 351 7.79 0.27 -14.59
CA GLY A 351 8.19 -0.22 -13.27
C GLY A 351 8.93 -1.56 -13.25
N PHE A 352 8.81 -2.35 -14.32
CA PHE A 352 9.28 -3.74 -14.33
C PHE A 352 10.03 -4.06 -15.62
N ALA A 353 11.31 -4.44 -15.50
CA ALA A 353 12.07 -5.00 -16.62
C ALA A 353 11.55 -6.40 -16.99
N SER A 354 11.37 -7.25 -15.98
CA SER A 354 10.77 -8.58 -16.07
C SER A 354 10.04 -8.92 -14.76
N ALA A 355 9.18 -9.94 -14.79
CA ALA A 355 8.50 -10.48 -13.62
C ALA A 355 8.04 -11.92 -13.89
N ASP A 356 8.43 -12.88 -13.05
CA ASP A 356 7.92 -14.27 -13.12
C ASP A 356 6.42 -14.36 -12.78
N ARG A 357 5.95 -13.44 -11.92
CA ARG A 357 4.58 -13.42 -11.42
C ARG A 357 3.90 -12.09 -11.72
N ALA A 358 2.59 -12.11 -11.98
CA ALA A 358 1.75 -10.92 -11.99
C ALA A 358 0.47 -11.12 -11.17
N PHE A 359 -0.02 -10.04 -10.58
CA PHE A 359 -1.32 -10.00 -9.88
C PHE A 359 -2.35 -9.37 -10.79
N ILE A 360 -3.45 -10.06 -11.06
CA ILE A 360 -4.57 -9.54 -11.84
C ILE A 360 -5.68 -9.12 -10.89
N ALA A 361 -6.06 -7.85 -10.94
CA ALA A 361 -7.14 -7.30 -10.14
C ALA A 361 -8.10 -6.46 -10.99
N THR A 362 -9.35 -6.33 -10.54
CA THR A 362 -10.33 -5.50 -11.25
C THR A 362 -10.02 -4.02 -11.09
N GLY A 363 -9.99 -3.27 -12.19
CA GLY A 363 -9.89 -1.80 -12.16
C GLY A 363 -11.23 -1.09 -11.93
N ARG A 364 -12.33 -1.84 -11.76
CA ARG A 364 -13.67 -1.29 -11.48
C ARG A 364 -13.82 -0.85 -10.02
N GLY A 365 -13.04 -1.45 -9.13
CA GLY A 365 -12.89 -1.09 -7.72
C GLY A 365 -11.42 -1.02 -7.35
N PHE A 366 -11.11 -0.84 -6.06
CA PHE A 366 -9.72 -0.72 -5.60
C PHE A 366 -9.32 -1.75 -4.55
N ALA A 367 -10.26 -2.34 -3.83
CA ALA A 367 -9.93 -3.04 -2.59
C ALA A 367 -9.04 -4.27 -2.82
N ASP A 368 -9.36 -5.09 -3.83
CA ASP A 368 -8.58 -6.29 -4.16
C ASP A 368 -7.18 -5.93 -4.72
N ALA A 369 -7.10 -4.89 -5.54
CA ALA A 369 -5.83 -4.38 -6.09
C ALA A 369 -4.94 -3.75 -5.01
N LEU A 370 -5.53 -3.00 -4.09
CA LEU A 370 -4.85 -2.40 -2.94
C LEU A 370 -4.28 -3.50 -2.05
N ALA A 371 -5.10 -4.48 -1.67
CA ALA A 371 -4.67 -5.63 -0.87
C ALA A 371 -3.56 -6.44 -1.55
N ALA A 372 -3.63 -6.59 -2.88
CA ALA A 372 -2.59 -7.26 -3.65
C ALA A 372 -1.28 -6.48 -3.70
N SER A 373 -1.29 -5.15 -3.60
CA SER A 373 -0.12 -4.31 -3.88
C SER A 373 1.05 -4.56 -2.92
N GLY A 374 0.78 -4.78 -1.63
CA GLY A 374 1.84 -5.11 -0.66
C GLY A 374 2.51 -6.45 -0.97
N ALA A 375 1.71 -7.49 -1.18
CA ALA A 375 2.20 -8.83 -1.56
C ALA A 375 2.89 -8.84 -2.94
N ALA A 376 2.38 -8.05 -3.89
CA ALA A 376 2.96 -7.94 -5.23
C ALA A 376 4.33 -7.28 -5.16
N GLY A 377 4.45 -6.15 -4.44
CA GLY A 377 5.72 -5.47 -4.23
C GLY A 377 6.77 -6.35 -3.52
N SER A 378 6.36 -7.15 -2.53
CA SER A 378 7.29 -8.02 -1.77
C SER A 378 7.88 -9.18 -2.59
N VAL A 379 7.29 -9.51 -3.74
CA VAL A 379 7.79 -10.53 -4.67
C VAL A 379 8.17 -9.96 -6.03
N ALA A 380 8.40 -8.63 -6.10
CA ALA A 380 8.73 -7.90 -7.32
C ALA A 380 7.78 -8.20 -8.50
N ALA A 381 6.48 -8.32 -8.21
CA ALA A 381 5.45 -8.60 -9.20
C ALA A 381 4.56 -7.35 -9.47
N PRO A 382 4.16 -7.10 -10.72
CA PRO A 382 3.20 -6.05 -11.04
C PRO A 382 1.77 -6.39 -10.61
N VAL A 383 1.03 -5.37 -10.17
CA VAL A 383 -0.44 -5.39 -10.17
C VAL A 383 -0.95 -4.88 -11.52
N VAL A 384 -1.55 -5.78 -12.30
CA VAL A 384 -2.13 -5.50 -13.62
C VAL A 384 -3.65 -5.38 -13.50
N LEU A 385 -4.18 -4.21 -13.86
CA LEU A 385 -5.61 -3.93 -13.81
C LEU A 385 -6.33 -4.41 -15.07
N VAL A 386 -7.51 -5.02 -14.86
CA VAL A 386 -8.39 -5.50 -15.94
C VAL A 386 -9.83 -5.05 -15.71
N ASP A 387 -10.65 -4.97 -16.77
CA ASP A 387 -12.10 -4.90 -16.60
C ASP A 387 -12.60 -6.29 -16.19
N GLY A 388 -12.60 -6.55 -14.88
CA GLY A 388 -12.87 -7.88 -14.36
C GLY A 388 -14.28 -8.41 -14.64
N ALA A 389 -15.22 -7.58 -15.11
CA ALA A 389 -16.54 -8.04 -15.54
C ALA A 389 -16.53 -8.67 -16.94
N GLN A 390 -15.49 -8.42 -17.75
CA GLN A 390 -15.36 -9.00 -19.09
C GLN A 390 -15.05 -10.49 -19.00
N SER A 391 -15.40 -11.24 -20.05
CA SER A 391 -15.07 -12.66 -20.16
C SER A 391 -13.61 -12.93 -20.46
N THR A 392 -12.85 -11.94 -20.90
CA THR A 392 -11.44 -12.07 -21.34
C THR A 392 -10.68 -10.77 -21.09
N VAL A 393 -9.37 -10.85 -20.91
CA VAL A 393 -8.47 -9.69 -20.96
C VAL A 393 -8.15 -9.32 -22.42
N PRO A 394 -7.87 -8.04 -22.72
CA PRO A 394 -7.44 -7.62 -24.06
C PRO A 394 -6.08 -8.22 -24.48
N GLU A 395 -5.83 -8.35 -25.78
CA GLU A 395 -4.55 -8.88 -26.29
C GLU A 395 -3.35 -8.04 -25.81
N ALA A 396 -3.50 -6.72 -25.71
CA ALA A 396 -2.44 -5.86 -25.17
C ALA A 396 -2.07 -6.18 -23.71
N THR A 397 -2.97 -6.77 -22.92
CA THR A 397 -2.62 -7.27 -21.57
C THR A 397 -1.85 -8.59 -21.66
N LEU A 398 -2.22 -9.48 -22.58
CA LEU A 398 -1.50 -10.75 -22.78
C LEU A 398 -0.09 -10.51 -23.35
N ALA A 399 0.04 -9.56 -24.28
CA ALA A 399 1.31 -9.12 -24.81
C ALA A 399 2.22 -8.58 -23.72
N LEU A 400 1.70 -7.74 -22.80
CA LEU A 400 2.47 -7.25 -21.65
C LEU A 400 2.93 -8.41 -20.74
N LEU A 401 2.05 -9.35 -20.41
CA LEU A 401 2.41 -10.49 -19.55
C LEU A 401 3.52 -11.33 -20.20
N ALA A 402 3.43 -11.57 -21.52
CA ALA A 402 4.46 -12.26 -22.28
C ALA A 402 5.78 -11.48 -22.34
N GLU A 403 5.73 -10.17 -22.61
CA GLU A 403 6.90 -9.28 -22.63
C GLU A 403 7.66 -9.30 -21.30
N LYS A 404 6.94 -9.27 -20.18
CA LYS A 404 7.56 -9.32 -18.85
C LYS A 404 8.01 -10.72 -18.42
N GLY A 405 7.75 -11.75 -19.23
CA GLY A 405 8.15 -13.13 -18.93
C GLY A 405 7.31 -13.83 -17.86
N VAL A 406 6.08 -13.34 -17.61
CA VAL A 406 5.20 -13.86 -16.57
C VAL A 406 4.85 -15.32 -16.84
N GLN A 407 5.00 -16.18 -15.83
CA GLN A 407 4.56 -17.58 -15.83
C GLN A 407 3.43 -17.81 -14.83
N HIS A 408 3.44 -17.08 -13.71
CA HIS A 408 2.49 -17.24 -12.62
C HIS A 408 1.53 -16.05 -12.55
N VAL A 409 0.22 -16.33 -12.49
CA VAL A 409 -0.80 -15.29 -12.36
C VAL A 409 -1.63 -15.51 -11.11
N THR A 410 -1.64 -14.52 -10.23
CA THR A 410 -2.53 -14.49 -9.06
C THR A 410 -3.71 -13.56 -9.35
N VAL A 411 -4.91 -14.12 -9.46
CA VAL A 411 -6.15 -13.33 -9.58
C VAL A 411 -6.61 -12.91 -8.18
N ALA A 412 -6.54 -11.62 -7.88
CA ALA A 412 -7.02 -11.03 -6.64
C ALA A 412 -8.52 -10.72 -6.74
N GLY A 413 -9.30 -11.31 -5.82
CA GLY A 413 -10.74 -11.16 -5.74
C GLY A 413 -11.52 -12.39 -6.23
N GLY A 414 -12.77 -12.47 -5.79
CA GLY A 414 -13.70 -13.54 -6.18
C GLY A 414 -14.18 -13.42 -7.63
N PRO A 415 -14.97 -14.39 -8.14
CA PRO A 415 -15.50 -14.39 -9.51
C PRO A 415 -16.35 -13.16 -9.87
N GLY A 416 -16.93 -12.48 -8.86
CA GLY A 416 -17.66 -11.22 -9.06
C GLY A 416 -16.75 -10.01 -9.28
N SER A 417 -15.50 -10.06 -8.83
CA SER A 417 -14.48 -9.01 -9.08
C SER A 417 -13.80 -9.23 -10.41
N VAL A 418 -13.27 -10.45 -10.64
CA VAL A 418 -12.61 -10.87 -11.88
C VAL A 418 -13.26 -12.16 -12.35
N SER A 419 -13.86 -12.13 -13.54
CA SER A 419 -14.69 -13.21 -14.07
C SER A 419 -13.94 -14.54 -14.17
N GLN A 420 -14.69 -15.63 -14.20
CA GLN A 420 -14.11 -16.95 -14.43
C GLN A 420 -13.56 -17.09 -15.86
N GLY A 421 -14.14 -16.39 -16.83
CA GLY A 421 -13.67 -16.40 -18.21
C GLY A 421 -12.23 -15.88 -18.35
N ILE A 422 -11.88 -14.81 -17.65
CA ILE A 422 -10.52 -14.27 -17.63
C ILE A 422 -9.54 -15.32 -17.11
N MET A 423 -9.89 -16.01 -16.02
CA MET A 423 -9.06 -17.06 -15.44
C MET A 423 -8.86 -18.21 -16.43
N THR A 424 -9.95 -18.66 -17.09
CA THR A 424 -9.90 -19.71 -18.11
C THR A 424 -9.02 -19.31 -19.30
N GLN A 425 -9.13 -18.07 -19.80
CA GLN A 425 -8.31 -17.58 -20.91
C GLN A 425 -6.82 -17.59 -20.54
N LEU A 426 -6.46 -17.12 -19.35
CA LEU A 426 -5.07 -17.10 -18.89
C LEU A 426 -4.51 -18.52 -18.77
N SER A 427 -5.25 -19.46 -18.19
CA SER A 427 -4.81 -20.87 -18.14
C SER A 427 -4.66 -21.49 -19.53
N GLN A 428 -5.55 -21.17 -20.48
CA GLN A 428 -5.45 -21.64 -21.87
C GLN A 428 -4.25 -21.05 -22.62
N ARG A 429 -3.77 -19.87 -22.21
CA ARG A 429 -2.54 -19.25 -22.71
C ARG A 429 -1.26 -19.80 -22.07
N GLY A 430 -1.37 -20.78 -21.17
CA GLY A 430 -0.23 -21.49 -20.57
C GLY A 430 0.25 -20.93 -19.24
N TYR A 431 -0.40 -19.90 -18.68
CA TYR A 431 -0.04 -19.38 -17.36
C TYR A 431 -0.49 -20.32 -16.23
N THR A 432 0.30 -20.41 -15.16
CA THR A 432 -0.13 -21.03 -13.91
C THR A 432 -0.98 -20.03 -13.13
N VAL A 433 -2.30 -20.27 -13.10
CA VAL A 433 -3.26 -19.30 -12.52
C VAL A 433 -3.82 -19.78 -11.19
N GLU A 434 -3.72 -18.95 -10.15
CA GLU A 434 -4.39 -19.15 -8.88
C GLU A 434 -5.35 -17.98 -8.59
N ARG A 435 -6.46 -18.24 -7.90
CA ARG A 435 -7.39 -17.20 -7.45
C ARG A 435 -7.34 -17.10 -5.93
N ILE A 436 -7.29 -15.87 -5.44
CA ILE A 436 -7.36 -15.56 -4.02
C ILE A 436 -8.46 -14.53 -3.82
N GLY A 437 -9.61 -14.95 -3.27
CA GLY A 437 -10.77 -14.10 -3.08
C GLY A 437 -11.64 -14.59 -1.94
N GLY A 438 -11.98 -13.68 -1.03
CA GLY A 438 -12.85 -13.93 0.12
C GLY A 438 -14.28 -13.44 -0.08
N ALA A 439 -15.10 -13.58 0.97
CA ALA A 439 -16.49 -13.11 0.96
C ALA A 439 -16.60 -11.57 0.89
N ASP A 440 -15.57 -10.87 1.36
CA ASP A 440 -15.43 -9.43 1.30
C ASP A 440 -13.96 -9.02 1.08
N ARG A 441 -13.72 -7.71 1.04
CA ARG A 441 -12.39 -7.13 0.82
C ARG A 441 -11.38 -7.49 1.90
N TYR A 442 -11.83 -7.58 3.15
CA TYR A 442 -10.98 -7.82 4.32
C TYR A 442 -10.53 -9.27 4.35
N THR A 443 -11.45 -10.19 4.08
CA THR A 443 -11.15 -11.61 3.90
C THR A 443 -10.25 -11.83 2.69
N THR A 444 -10.45 -11.10 1.60
CA THR A 444 -9.57 -11.17 0.42
C THR A 444 -8.14 -10.72 0.77
N ALA A 445 -7.99 -9.61 1.48
CA ALA A 445 -6.69 -9.12 1.93
C ALA A 445 -5.99 -10.10 2.87
N GLN A 446 -6.71 -10.63 3.86
CA GLN A 446 -6.20 -11.66 4.75
C GLN A 446 -5.71 -12.90 3.99
N LEU A 447 -6.48 -13.39 3.01
CA LEU A 447 -6.09 -14.57 2.23
C LEU A 447 -4.87 -14.31 1.33
N ILE A 448 -4.73 -13.09 0.79
CA ILE A 448 -3.52 -12.67 0.05
C ILE A 448 -2.34 -12.66 1.01
N ASN A 449 -2.48 -12.04 2.19
CA ASN A 449 -1.40 -11.99 3.16
C ASN A 449 -0.95 -13.39 3.61
N ASP A 450 -1.89 -14.29 3.89
CA ASP A 450 -1.60 -15.68 4.27
C ASP A 450 -0.91 -16.49 3.16
N ARG A 451 -1.07 -16.09 1.90
CA ARG A 451 -0.43 -16.77 0.76
C ARG A 451 1.04 -16.36 0.60
N PHE A 452 1.35 -15.08 0.79
CA PHE A 452 2.65 -14.51 0.44
C PHE A 452 3.56 -14.26 1.64
N PHE A 453 3.02 -14.30 2.86
CA PHE A 453 3.79 -14.10 4.09
C PHE A 453 3.60 -15.28 5.04
N SER A 454 4.66 -15.61 5.78
CA SER A 454 4.66 -16.68 6.77
C SER A 454 4.63 -16.13 8.19
N ALA A 455 3.84 -16.75 9.07
CA ALA A 455 3.83 -16.40 10.49
C ALA A 455 5.24 -16.55 11.09
N GLY A 456 5.65 -15.56 11.90
CA GLY A 456 6.99 -15.51 12.50
C GLY A 456 8.12 -15.02 11.58
N ALA A 457 7.88 -14.86 10.28
CA ALA A 457 8.84 -14.24 9.34
C ALA A 457 8.57 -12.75 9.12
N VAL A 458 7.40 -12.25 9.53
CA VAL A 458 6.99 -10.86 9.34
C VAL A 458 7.54 -9.98 10.45
N GLY A 459 8.54 -9.16 10.16
CA GLY A 459 9.05 -8.16 11.11
C GLY A 459 8.09 -6.98 11.28
N THR A 460 7.54 -6.47 10.18
CA THR A 460 6.64 -5.30 10.18
C THR A 460 5.42 -5.56 9.31
N SER A 461 4.24 -5.18 9.79
CA SER A 461 3.01 -5.10 8.99
C SER A 461 2.57 -3.66 8.77
N VAL A 462 1.77 -3.43 7.74
CA VAL A 462 1.11 -2.15 7.49
C VAL A 462 -0.40 -2.32 7.67
N LEU A 463 -1.06 -1.38 8.35
CA LEU A 463 -2.51 -1.33 8.52
C LEU A 463 -3.05 -0.02 7.94
N ALA A 464 -3.99 -0.12 7.00
CA ALA A 464 -4.58 1.04 6.34
C ALA A 464 -6.11 0.93 6.23
N ASN A 465 -6.75 2.04 5.87
CA ASN A 465 -8.21 2.05 5.67
C ASN A 465 -8.61 1.33 4.37
N GLY A 466 -9.51 0.36 4.46
CA GLY A 466 -10.01 -0.41 3.30
C GLY A 466 -11.26 0.16 2.62
N LEU A 467 -11.85 1.22 3.17
CA LEU A 467 -13.03 1.92 2.63
C LEU A 467 -12.65 3.19 1.84
N ASN A 468 -11.49 3.77 2.12
CA ASN A 468 -10.95 4.95 1.45
C ASN A 468 -9.48 4.70 1.07
N PHE A 469 -9.19 4.72 -0.24
CA PHE A 469 -7.93 4.29 -0.83
C PHE A 469 -6.70 5.23 -0.70
N PRO A 470 -6.80 6.57 -0.65
CA PRO A 470 -5.66 7.43 -0.94
C PRO A 470 -4.51 7.24 0.04
N ASP A 471 -4.81 7.28 1.33
CA ASP A 471 -3.81 7.06 2.38
C ASP A 471 -3.22 5.65 2.26
N ALA A 472 -4.05 4.66 1.92
CA ALA A 472 -3.65 3.27 1.80
C ALA A 472 -2.71 2.99 0.62
N LEU A 473 -2.73 3.78 -0.45
CA LEU A 473 -1.87 3.59 -1.62
C LEU A 473 -0.38 3.80 -1.29
N ALA A 474 -0.06 4.92 -0.62
CA ALA A 474 1.30 5.17 -0.15
C ALA A 474 1.73 4.10 0.87
N GLY A 475 0.79 3.67 1.72
CA GLY A 475 0.98 2.54 2.61
C GLY A 475 1.28 1.22 1.90
N ALA A 476 0.66 0.97 0.75
CA ALA A 476 0.87 -0.25 -0.04
C ALA A 476 2.25 -0.30 -0.69
N ALA A 477 2.73 0.83 -1.22
CA ALA A 477 4.11 0.95 -1.73
C ALA A 477 5.12 0.69 -0.59
N LEU A 478 4.89 1.30 0.58
CA LEU A 478 5.72 1.06 1.77
C LEU A 478 5.69 -0.41 2.21
N ALA A 479 4.51 -1.05 2.25
CA ALA A 479 4.35 -2.45 2.62
C ALA A 479 5.15 -3.37 1.69
N GLY A 480 5.04 -3.15 0.37
CA GLY A 480 5.83 -3.89 -0.61
C GLY A 480 7.33 -3.68 -0.43
N ARG A 481 7.76 -2.43 -0.20
CA ARG A 481 9.18 -2.07 -0.01
C ARG A 481 9.80 -2.73 1.22
N ILE A 482 9.06 -2.84 2.33
CA ILE A 482 9.55 -3.49 3.55
C ILE A 482 9.38 -5.02 3.54
N GLY A 483 8.83 -5.59 2.46
CA GLY A 483 8.52 -7.01 2.38
C GLY A 483 7.46 -7.45 3.40
N GLY A 484 6.53 -6.56 3.76
CA GLY A 484 5.54 -6.77 4.80
C GLY A 484 4.10 -6.86 4.27
N PRO A 485 3.19 -7.56 4.99
CA PRO A 485 1.77 -7.64 4.64
C PRO A 485 1.07 -6.29 4.81
N LEU A 486 0.13 -6.01 3.90
CA LEU A 486 -0.81 -4.89 4.02
C LEU A 486 -2.16 -5.42 4.50
N PHE A 487 -2.53 -5.06 5.73
CA PHE A 487 -3.85 -5.27 6.30
C PHE A 487 -4.74 -4.07 6.01
N ILE A 488 -6.03 -4.33 5.77
CA ILE A 488 -7.02 -3.27 5.59
C ILE A 488 -8.15 -3.35 6.61
N THR A 489 -8.64 -2.19 7.06
CA THR A 489 -9.65 -2.10 8.12
C THR A 489 -10.68 -0.99 7.82
N PRO A 490 -11.94 -1.08 8.28
CA PRO A 490 -12.77 0.11 8.45
C PRO A 490 -12.18 1.00 9.57
N PRO A 491 -12.65 2.25 9.72
CA PRO A 491 -12.08 3.18 10.71
C PRO A 491 -12.14 2.70 12.16
N ALA A 492 -13.18 1.96 12.54
CA ALA A 492 -13.52 1.74 13.95
C ALA A 492 -12.71 0.62 14.62
N CYS A 493 -12.59 -0.54 13.98
CA CYS A 493 -11.97 -1.76 14.51
C CYS A 493 -11.56 -2.66 13.34
N VAL A 494 -10.69 -3.64 13.62
CA VAL A 494 -10.18 -4.58 12.60
C VAL A 494 -11.18 -5.72 12.38
N PRO A 495 -11.61 -6.05 11.16
CA PRO A 495 -12.56 -7.14 10.91
C PRO A 495 -11.99 -8.49 11.37
N GLU A 496 -12.84 -9.40 11.84
CA GLU A 496 -12.42 -10.63 12.52
C GLU A 496 -11.34 -11.44 11.77
N ALA A 497 -11.45 -11.58 10.45
CA ALA A 497 -10.45 -12.27 9.64
C ALA A 497 -9.05 -11.61 9.73
N GLU A 498 -8.98 -10.30 9.55
CA GLU A 498 -7.73 -9.52 9.62
C GLU A 498 -7.20 -9.46 11.06
N HIS A 499 -8.09 -9.36 12.05
CA HIS A 499 -7.72 -9.34 13.47
C HIS A 499 -7.00 -10.62 13.89
N LEU A 500 -7.58 -11.77 13.53
CA LEU A 500 -7.01 -13.08 13.82
C LEU A 500 -5.73 -13.32 13.00
N ALA A 501 -5.64 -12.80 11.78
CA ALA A 501 -4.43 -12.87 10.98
C ALA A 501 -3.28 -12.05 11.61
N LEU A 502 -3.54 -10.81 12.04
CA LEU A 502 -2.55 -9.99 12.75
C LEU A 502 -2.04 -10.65 14.03
N LEU A 503 -2.94 -11.29 14.81
CA LEU A 503 -2.54 -12.07 15.99
C LEU A 503 -1.66 -13.28 15.63
N ARG A 504 -1.97 -13.97 14.53
CA ARG A 504 -1.19 -15.11 14.04
C ARG A 504 0.18 -14.71 13.49
N PHE A 505 0.25 -13.63 12.72
CA PHE A 505 1.52 -13.14 12.18
C PHE A 505 2.42 -12.60 13.28
N ALA A 506 1.83 -11.99 14.32
CA ALA A 506 2.50 -11.41 15.47
C ALA A 506 3.71 -10.53 15.07
N PRO A 507 3.51 -9.53 14.18
CA PRO A 507 4.61 -8.69 13.72
C PRO A 507 5.20 -7.90 14.88
N ALA A 508 6.52 -7.71 14.89
CA ALA A 508 7.19 -6.91 15.92
C ALA A 508 6.71 -5.45 15.87
N ALA A 509 6.48 -4.92 14.66
CA ALA A 509 5.97 -3.57 14.43
C ALA A 509 4.70 -3.57 13.56
N THR A 510 3.80 -2.62 13.81
CA THR A 510 2.64 -2.34 12.95
C THR A 510 2.64 -0.86 12.58
N VAL A 511 2.68 -0.58 11.28
CA VAL A 511 2.64 0.77 10.73
C VAL A 511 1.21 1.11 10.34
N VAL A 512 0.62 2.08 11.02
CA VAL A 512 -0.74 2.55 10.76
C VAL A 512 -0.70 3.75 9.83
N ILE A 513 -1.41 3.67 8.71
CA ILE A 513 -1.46 4.73 7.71
C ILE A 513 -2.76 5.53 7.85
N GLY A 514 -2.61 6.84 8.05
CA GLY A 514 -3.72 7.77 8.25
C GLY A 514 -3.94 8.17 9.72
N GLY A 515 -4.63 9.28 9.91
CA GLY A 515 -4.91 9.84 11.23
C GLY A 515 -5.94 9.02 12.03
N PRO A 516 -6.17 9.37 13.31
CA PRO A 516 -7.11 8.64 14.19
C PRO A 516 -8.56 8.57 13.69
N SER A 517 -9.01 9.50 12.84
CA SER A 517 -10.34 9.46 12.20
C SER A 517 -10.41 8.49 11.01
N VAL A 518 -9.26 8.14 10.42
CA VAL A 518 -9.13 7.23 9.28
C VAL A 518 -8.91 5.80 9.76
N VAL A 519 -8.05 5.62 10.78
CA VAL A 519 -7.83 4.37 11.51
C VAL A 519 -7.80 4.71 13.00
N SER A 520 -8.81 4.30 13.76
CA SER A 520 -8.96 4.61 15.19
C SER A 520 -7.79 4.09 16.03
N ALA A 521 -7.74 4.50 17.30
CA ALA A 521 -6.83 3.91 18.27
C ALA A 521 -7.12 2.41 18.48
N ASP A 522 -8.40 2.04 18.52
CA ASP A 522 -8.84 0.64 18.65
C ASP A 522 -8.35 -0.22 17.48
N ALA A 523 -8.57 0.23 16.24
CA ALA A 523 -8.08 -0.47 15.06
C ALA A 523 -6.55 -0.53 15.01
N ALA A 524 -5.87 0.57 15.36
CA ALA A 524 -4.40 0.62 15.42
C ALA A 524 -3.79 -0.34 16.45
N GLN A 525 -4.52 -0.65 17.52
CA GLN A 525 -4.14 -1.65 18.52
C GLN A 525 -4.65 -3.06 18.18
N ASN A 526 -5.12 -3.28 16.94
CA ASN A 526 -5.71 -4.53 16.48
C ASN A 526 -6.90 -5.00 17.33
N LEU A 527 -7.75 -4.10 17.81
CA LEU A 527 -9.02 -4.52 18.40
C LEU A 527 -9.97 -5.00 17.31
N GLY A 528 -10.46 -6.22 17.46
CA GLY A 528 -11.37 -6.89 16.54
C GLY A 528 -12.79 -6.29 16.55
N CYS A 529 -13.44 -6.26 15.38
CA CYS A 529 -14.88 -6.03 15.29
C CYS A 529 -15.62 -7.31 15.60
N LEU A 530 -16.51 -7.30 16.60
CA LEU A 530 -17.38 -8.45 16.86
C LEU A 530 -18.37 -8.64 15.71
N ARG A 531 -18.40 -9.85 15.15
CA ARG A 531 -19.50 -10.30 14.31
C ARG A 531 -20.69 -10.61 15.22
N ALA A 532 -21.86 -10.11 14.84
CA ALA A 532 -23.09 -10.28 15.61
C ALA A 532 -24.31 -10.40 14.69
N ASP A 533 -25.09 -11.46 14.87
CA ASP A 533 -26.41 -11.58 14.26
C ASP A 533 -27.45 -10.74 15.03
N THR A 534 -28.60 -10.49 14.37
CA THR A 534 -29.73 -9.86 15.06
C THR A 534 -30.35 -10.84 16.07
N PRO A 535 -30.47 -10.48 17.36
CA PRO A 535 -31.04 -11.37 18.37
C PRO A 535 -32.54 -11.58 18.14
N ARG A 536 -33.04 -12.74 18.58
CA ARG A 536 -34.45 -13.14 18.43
C ARG A 536 -35.15 -13.16 19.77
N VAL A 537 -36.39 -12.67 19.80
CA VAL A 537 -37.28 -12.76 20.96
C VAL A 537 -38.33 -13.84 20.69
N SER A 538 -38.47 -14.79 21.60
CA SER A 538 -39.49 -15.83 21.60
C SER A 538 -40.40 -15.72 22.83
N GLY A 539 -41.58 -16.35 22.76
CA GLY A 539 -42.61 -16.29 23.79
C GLY A 539 -43.86 -15.53 23.33
N THR A 540 -44.88 -15.51 24.19
CA THR A 540 -46.16 -14.85 23.90
C THR A 540 -46.18 -13.48 24.59
N ALA A 541 -46.46 -12.42 23.83
CA ALA A 541 -46.54 -11.05 24.34
C ALA A 541 -47.84 -10.81 25.12
N VAL A 542 -47.98 -11.46 26.29
CA VAL A 542 -49.15 -11.36 27.17
C VAL A 542 -48.69 -11.18 28.62
N VAL A 543 -49.33 -10.30 29.38
CA VAL A 543 -49.05 -10.11 30.82
C VAL A 543 -49.14 -11.44 31.56
N GLY A 544 -48.15 -11.72 32.40
CA GLY A 544 -47.99 -12.98 33.13
C GLY A 544 -47.20 -14.06 32.38
N TYR A 545 -46.92 -13.87 31.09
CA TYR A 545 -46.03 -14.74 30.31
C TYR A 545 -44.59 -14.20 30.34
N THR A 546 -43.64 -15.07 29.96
CA THR A 546 -42.22 -14.72 29.86
C THR A 546 -41.80 -14.69 28.40
N LEU A 547 -41.06 -13.65 28.03
CA LEU A 547 -40.30 -13.59 26.78
C LEU A 547 -38.87 -14.06 27.03
N THR A 548 -38.26 -14.70 26.04
CA THR A 548 -36.87 -15.17 26.10
C THR A 548 -36.09 -14.61 24.92
N ALA A 549 -34.87 -14.16 25.18
CA ALA A 549 -33.93 -13.65 24.20
C ALA A 549 -32.95 -14.75 23.78
N SER A 550 -32.77 -14.93 22.47
CA SER A 550 -31.67 -15.69 21.89
C SER A 550 -30.70 -14.70 21.23
N PRO A 551 -29.41 -14.68 21.62
CA PRO A 551 -28.47 -13.68 21.13
C PRO A 551 -28.10 -13.85 19.64
N GLY A 552 -28.35 -15.01 19.03
CA GLY A 552 -27.90 -15.32 17.66
C GLY A 552 -26.45 -15.81 17.60
N THR A 553 -25.88 -15.89 16.41
CA THR A 553 -24.45 -16.23 16.24
C THR A 553 -23.59 -14.99 16.46
N TRP A 554 -22.52 -15.14 17.22
CA TRP A 554 -21.50 -14.13 17.46
C TRP A 554 -20.11 -14.70 17.19
N SER A 555 -19.10 -13.84 17.09
CA SER A 555 -17.69 -14.26 17.13
C SER A 555 -17.44 -15.20 18.33
N ALA A 556 -16.58 -16.19 18.15
CA ALA A 556 -16.35 -17.24 19.14
C ALA A 556 -15.80 -16.66 20.46
N GLY A 557 -16.29 -17.17 21.60
CA GLY A 557 -15.86 -16.70 22.94
C GLY A 557 -16.59 -15.46 23.46
N THR A 558 -17.59 -14.94 22.75
CA THR A 558 -18.34 -13.75 23.17
C THR A 558 -19.20 -14.00 24.41
N SER A 559 -19.09 -13.09 25.40
CA SER A 559 -19.97 -13.01 26.57
C SER A 559 -21.09 -11.99 26.35
N PHE A 560 -22.25 -12.19 26.96
CA PHE A 560 -23.46 -11.39 26.69
C PHE A 560 -24.02 -10.68 27.91
N ALA A 561 -24.41 -9.42 27.72
CA ALA A 561 -25.27 -8.65 28.61
C ALA A 561 -26.59 -8.30 27.90
N TYR A 562 -27.70 -8.29 28.62
CA TYR A 562 -29.03 -8.00 28.07
C TYR A 562 -29.57 -6.71 28.66
N GLN A 563 -30.39 -6.01 27.88
CA GLN A 563 -31.26 -4.93 28.35
C GLN A 563 -32.57 -4.98 27.58
N TRP A 564 -33.66 -5.33 28.26
CA TRP A 564 -34.99 -5.29 27.64
C TRP A 564 -35.51 -3.86 27.53
N LEU A 565 -36.26 -3.61 26.46
CA LEU A 565 -36.79 -2.31 26.08
C LEU A 565 -38.32 -2.41 25.92
N ALA A 566 -39.07 -1.44 26.43
CA ALA A 566 -40.49 -1.29 26.19
C ALA A 566 -40.75 0.02 25.43
N ALA A 567 -41.35 -0.08 24.24
CA ALA A 567 -41.51 1.05 23.31
C ALA A 567 -40.18 1.83 23.06
N GLY A 568 -39.06 1.10 23.02
CA GLY A 568 -37.71 1.64 22.82
C GLY A 568 -36.99 2.12 24.09
N ALA A 569 -37.67 2.26 25.23
CA ALA A 569 -37.07 2.71 26.49
C ALA A 569 -36.59 1.53 27.37
N PRO A 570 -35.44 1.62 28.05
CA PRO A 570 -34.96 0.59 28.98
C PRO A 570 -35.97 0.27 30.10
N ILE A 571 -36.20 -1.02 30.33
CA ILE A 571 -36.93 -1.51 31.50
C ILE A 571 -35.92 -1.69 32.64
N ALA A 572 -36.12 -0.98 33.75
CA ALA A 572 -35.23 -1.06 34.91
C ALA A 572 -35.10 -2.50 35.46
N GLY A 573 -33.86 -2.95 35.68
CA GLY A 573 -33.56 -4.28 36.21
C GLY A 573 -33.75 -5.45 35.24
N ALA A 574 -34.25 -5.21 34.03
CA ALA A 574 -34.49 -6.24 33.03
C ALA A 574 -33.23 -6.57 32.22
N ASN A 575 -32.25 -7.19 32.90
CA ASN A 575 -30.90 -7.42 32.37
C ASN A 575 -30.58 -8.90 32.10
N GLY A 576 -31.56 -9.79 32.29
CA GLY A 576 -31.42 -11.22 32.01
C GLY A 576 -31.83 -11.62 30.60
N SER A 577 -31.55 -12.86 30.21
CA SER A 577 -31.99 -13.44 28.94
C SER A 577 -33.50 -13.73 28.88
N SER A 578 -34.24 -13.50 29.96
CA SER A 578 -35.69 -13.66 30.03
C SER A 578 -36.36 -12.46 30.70
N LEU A 579 -37.58 -12.15 30.26
CA LEU A 579 -38.39 -11.04 30.76
C LEU A 579 -39.81 -11.52 31.11
N PRO A 580 -40.18 -11.61 32.39
CA PRO A 580 -41.58 -11.76 32.78
C PRO A 580 -42.33 -10.46 32.45
N LEU A 581 -43.45 -10.58 31.74
CA LEU A 581 -44.27 -9.45 31.31
C LEU A 581 -45.23 -9.03 32.43
N SER A 582 -45.05 -7.81 32.93
CA SER A 582 -45.94 -7.22 33.94
C SER A 582 -47.02 -6.34 33.30
N SER A 583 -48.02 -5.96 34.10
CA SER A 583 -49.11 -5.09 33.66
C SER A 583 -48.63 -3.71 33.18
N SER A 584 -47.49 -3.20 33.66
CA SER A 584 -46.93 -1.91 33.21
C SER A 584 -46.37 -1.94 31.78
N MET A 585 -46.25 -3.15 31.20
CA MET A 585 -45.82 -3.38 29.83
C MET A 585 -47.00 -3.53 28.85
N ALA A 586 -48.24 -3.67 29.36
CA ALA A 586 -49.42 -3.79 28.52
C ALA A 586 -49.55 -2.59 27.56
N GLY A 587 -49.92 -2.87 26.31
CA GLY A 587 -50.01 -1.85 25.26
C GLY A 587 -48.66 -1.44 24.64
N LYS A 588 -47.52 -1.94 25.14
CA LYS A 588 -46.19 -1.65 24.59
C LYS A 588 -45.69 -2.80 23.72
N ARG A 589 -44.82 -2.50 22.75
CA ARG A 589 -44.01 -3.51 22.07
C ARG A 589 -42.68 -3.67 22.78
N ILE A 590 -42.19 -4.90 22.85
CA ILE A 590 -40.96 -5.24 23.57
C ILE A 590 -39.86 -5.59 22.57
N SER A 591 -38.63 -5.18 22.86
CA SER A 591 -37.42 -5.66 22.19
C SER A 591 -36.31 -5.87 23.23
N VAL A 592 -35.23 -6.52 22.82
CA VAL A 592 -34.05 -6.71 23.68
C VAL A 592 -32.82 -6.20 22.96
N ARG A 593 -31.99 -5.42 23.66
CA ARG A 593 -30.64 -5.08 23.24
C ARG A 593 -29.67 -6.07 23.88
N VAL A 594 -28.87 -6.74 23.07
CA VAL A 594 -27.83 -7.66 23.49
C VAL A 594 -26.49 -7.01 23.22
N THR A 595 -25.68 -6.84 24.27
CA THR A 595 -24.30 -6.35 24.17
C THR A 595 -23.35 -7.53 24.31
N GLY A 596 -22.52 -7.76 23.29
CA GLY A 596 -21.44 -8.73 23.31
C GLY A 596 -20.10 -8.11 23.68
N SER A 597 -19.30 -8.83 24.46
CA SER A 597 -17.92 -8.47 24.83
C SER A 597 -16.99 -9.67 24.71
N ASN A 598 -15.80 -9.46 24.17
CA ASN A 598 -14.75 -10.46 24.03
C ASN A 598 -13.38 -9.77 24.18
N PRO A 599 -12.44 -10.25 25.01
CA PRO A 599 -11.10 -9.68 25.10
C PRO A 599 -10.43 -9.55 23.72
N GLY A 600 -9.84 -8.39 23.44
CA GLY A 600 -9.26 -8.08 22.13
C GLY A 600 -10.27 -7.60 21.08
N TYR A 601 -11.54 -7.42 21.43
CA TYR A 601 -12.57 -6.89 20.53
C TYR A 601 -13.26 -5.64 21.09
N VAL A 602 -13.74 -4.79 20.18
CA VAL A 602 -14.65 -3.69 20.52
C VAL A 602 -16.04 -4.25 20.85
N SER A 603 -16.55 -3.90 22.03
CA SER A 603 -17.88 -4.34 22.47
C SER A 603 -18.97 -3.82 21.53
N THR A 604 -19.92 -4.66 21.18
CA THR A 604 -20.95 -4.36 20.18
C THR A 604 -22.34 -4.66 20.74
N ALA A 605 -23.32 -3.81 20.46
CA ALA A 605 -24.70 -4.00 20.89
C ALA A 605 -25.65 -4.08 19.70
N VAL A 606 -26.48 -5.13 19.66
CA VAL A 606 -27.49 -5.34 18.62
C VAL A 606 -28.87 -5.44 19.26
N THR A 607 -29.86 -4.78 18.67
CA THR A 607 -31.24 -4.78 19.18
C THR A 607 -32.12 -5.68 18.31
N SER A 608 -32.95 -6.50 18.95
CA SER A 608 -33.89 -7.38 18.26
C SER A 608 -34.99 -6.60 17.53
N ALA A 609 -35.68 -7.27 16.61
CA ALA A 609 -37.00 -6.81 16.18
C ALA A 609 -37.97 -6.71 17.38
N THR A 610 -38.99 -5.86 17.25
CA THR A 610 -40.02 -5.68 18.29
C THR A 610 -41.08 -6.79 18.23
N THR A 611 -41.59 -7.20 19.37
CA THR A 611 -42.72 -8.15 19.50
C THR A 611 -44.04 -7.54 19.00
N ALA A 612 -45.08 -8.38 18.93
CA ALA A 612 -46.45 -7.88 18.98
C ALA A 612 -46.69 -7.05 20.27
N THR A 613 -47.72 -6.20 20.26
CA THR A 613 -48.10 -5.42 21.42
C THR A 613 -48.48 -6.34 22.58
N VAL A 614 -47.96 -6.06 23.78
CA VAL A 614 -48.26 -6.86 24.97
C VAL A 614 -49.74 -6.72 25.32
N GLY A 615 -50.47 -7.84 25.25
CA GLY A 615 -51.87 -7.93 25.64
C GLY A 615 -52.07 -8.40 27.07
N TYR A 616 -53.31 -8.45 27.52
CA TYR A 616 -53.71 -9.16 28.73
C TYR A 616 -54.18 -10.59 28.40
N PRO A 617 -54.08 -11.54 29.34
CA PRO A 617 -54.65 -12.87 29.13
C PRO A 617 -56.17 -12.81 28.98
N GLY A 618 -56.80 -13.87 28.45
CA GLY A 618 -58.26 -13.91 28.29
C GLY A 618 -59.03 -13.88 29.62
N SER A 619 -58.39 -14.31 30.71
CA SER A 619 -58.99 -14.38 32.04
C SER A 619 -57.99 -14.17 33.17
N THR A 620 -58.47 -13.84 34.36
CA THR A 620 -57.69 -13.75 35.61
C THR A 620 -58.57 -14.06 36.81
N LYS A 621 -57.95 -14.27 37.98
CA LYS A 621 -58.67 -14.23 39.26
C LYS A 621 -59.12 -12.80 39.58
N PRO A 622 -60.21 -12.65 40.37
CA PRO A 622 -60.61 -11.38 40.96
C PRO A 622 -59.48 -10.74 41.78
N VAL A 623 -59.50 -9.40 41.89
CA VAL A 623 -58.55 -8.69 42.76
C VAL A 623 -58.95 -8.75 44.24
N ASP A 624 -60.24 -8.92 44.51
CA ASP A 624 -60.82 -9.17 45.83
C ASP A 624 -62.15 -9.94 45.69
N THR A 625 -62.88 -10.12 46.79
CA THR A 625 -64.16 -10.86 46.86
C THR A 625 -65.26 -10.33 45.93
N TRP A 626 -65.16 -9.11 45.41
CA TRP A 626 -66.22 -8.48 44.63
C TRP A 626 -65.76 -7.92 43.30
N THR A 627 -64.45 -7.76 43.11
CA THR A 627 -63.91 -6.89 42.08
C THR A 627 -63.10 -7.67 41.06
N CYS A 628 -63.48 -7.53 39.79
CA CYS A 628 -62.62 -7.88 38.68
C CYS A 628 -61.73 -6.68 38.29
N PRO A 629 -60.50 -6.90 37.83
CA PRO A 629 -59.67 -5.79 37.37
C PRO A 629 -60.29 -5.14 36.13
N SER A 630 -60.03 -3.83 35.94
CA SER A 630 -60.64 -3.03 34.87
C SER A 630 -60.40 -3.60 33.46
N TRP A 631 -59.30 -4.29 33.24
CA TRP A 631 -58.98 -4.92 31.96
C TRP A 631 -59.73 -6.24 31.71
N ALA A 632 -60.31 -6.87 32.74
CA ALA A 632 -61.14 -8.07 32.65
C ALA A 632 -62.45 -7.91 33.42
N PRO A 633 -63.37 -7.02 32.99
CA PRO A 633 -64.51 -6.62 33.80
C PRO A 633 -65.62 -7.66 33.89
N ILE A 634 -65.60 -8.76 33.12
CA ILE A 634 -66.71 -9.72 33.10
C ILE A 634 -66.58 -10.68 34.26
N LYS A 635 -67.58 -10.72 35.16
CA LYS A 635 -67.58 -11.58 36.35
C LYS A 635 -68.13 -12.95 36.00
N GLY A 636 -67.37 -14.01 36.23
CA GLY A 636 -67.82 -15.41 36.13
C GLY A 636 -67.90 -16.07 37.50
N ASN A 637 -68.98 -16.79 37.77
CA ASN A 637 -69.17 -17.59 38.99
C ASN A 637 -69.88 -18.91 38.68
N ILE A 638 -69.79 -19.86 39.61
CA ILE A 638 -70.57 -21.09 39.56
C ILE A 638 -71.89 -20.84 40.29
N ALA A 639 -73.01 -20.99 39.58
CA ALA A 639 -74.34 -20.85 40.17
C ALA A 639 -74.65 -22.02 41.13
N SER A 640 -75.66 -21.87 41.98
CA SER A 640 -76.04 -22.89 42.98
C SER A 640 -76.40 -24.25 42.38
N ASN A 641 -76.77 -24.30 41.10
CA ASN A 641 -77.05 -25.51 40.33
C ASN A 641 -75.81 -26.10 39.62
N GLY A 642 -74.61 -25.57 39.89
CA GLY A 642 -73.35 -25.99 39.29
C GLY A 642 -73.04 -25.40 37.92
N GLU A 643 -73.92 -24.56 37.35
CA GLU A 643 -73.67 -23.96 36.03
C GLU A 643 -72.65 -22.80 36.11
N LYS A 644 -71.68 -22.80 35.19
CA LYS A 644 -70.76 -21.68 34.99
C LYS A 644 -71.45 -20.55 34.24
N ILE A 645 -71.71 -19.43 34.91
CA ILE A 645 -72.37 -18.26 34.34
C ILE A 645 -71.48 -17.03 34.41
N TYR A 646 -71.54 -16.16 33.40
CA TYR A 646 -70.89 -14.84 33.45
C TYR A 646 -71.92 -13.71 33.45
N HIS A 647 -71.52 -12.58 34.02
CA HIS A 647 -72.28 -11.33 34.13
C HIS A 647 -71.48 -10.17 33.52
N LEU A 648 -72.13 -9.38 32.67
CA LEU A 648 -71.53 -8.17 32.10
C LEU A 648 -71.78 -6.94 33.01
N PRO A 649 -70.89 -5.94 32.99
CA PRO A 649 -71.16 -4.66 33.64
C PRO A 649 -72.51 -4.07 33.19
N GLY A 650 -73.30 -3.57 34.14
CA GLY A 650 -74.64 -3.05 33.89
C GLY A 650 -75.76 -4.09 33.99
N TRP A 651 -75.44 -5.39 34.04
CA TRP A 651 -76.46 -6.41 34.25
C TRP A 651 -77.01 -6.38 35.69
N ARG A 652 -78.29 -6.75 35.86
CA ARG A 652 -79.03 -6.64 37.13
C ARG A 652 -78.28 -7.22 38.33
N TYR A 653 -77.60 -8.36 38.15
CA TYR A 653 -76.88 -9.05 39.23
C TYR A 653 -75.37 -8.83 39.23
N TYR A 654 -74.82 -8.04 38.31
CA TYR A 654 -73.37 -7.86 38.21
C TYR A 654 -72.72 -7.34 39.51
N SER A 655 -73.38 -6.39 40.19
CA SER A 655 -72.90 -5.85 41.48
C SER A 655 -73.09 -6.81 42.66
N GLN A 656 -73.98 -7.80 42.52
CA GLN A 656 -74.29 -8.81 43.54
C GLN A 656 -73.51 -10.12 43.33
N THR A 657 -72.84 -10.28 42.19
CA THR A 657 -72.01 -11.44 41.90
C THR A 657 -70.63 -11.27 42.54
N ASN A 658 -70.26 -12.24 43.38
CA ASN A 658 -68.87 -12.52 43.76
C ASN A 658 -68.22 -13.31 42.60
N PRO A 659 -67.28 -12.71 41.85
CA PRO A 659 -66.61 -13.43 40.78
C PRO A 659 -65.68 -14.49 41.34
N GLU A 660 -65.70 -15.68 40.75
CA GLU A 660 -64.66 -16.70 40.94
C GLU A 660 -63.58 -16.58 39.86
N MET A 661 -63.95 -16.09 38.68
CA MET A 661 -63.08 -15.79 37.55
C MET A 661 -63.51 -14.48 36.88
N CYS A 662 -62.55 -13.79 36.26
CA CYS A 662 -62.76 -12.54 35.54
C CYS A 662 -62.34 -12.72 34.09
N PHE A 663 -63.14 -12.24 33.14
CA PHE A 663 -62.88 -12.37 31.69
C PHE A 663 -62.73 -11.02 31.01
N ARG A 664 -61.82 -10.97 30.02
CA ARG A 664 -61.59 -9.78 29.20
C ARG A 664 -62.71 -9.55 28.19
N THR A 665 -63.22 -10.62 27.58
CA THR A 665 -64.31 -10.57 26.62
C THR A 665 -65.32 -11.70 26.87
N GLU A 666 -66.55 -11.54 26.36
CA GLU A 666 -67.53 -12.63 26.39
C GLU A 666 -67.01 -13.89 25.69
N THR A 667 -66.22 -13.71 24.62
CA THR A 667 -65.60 -14.82 23.89
C THR A 667 -64.63 -15.58 24.78
N ASP A 668 -63.82 -14.89 25.59
CA ASP A 668 -62.91 -15.52 26.55
C ASP A 668 -63.71 -16.30 27.62
N ALA A 669 -64.83 -15.74 28.11
CA ALA A 669 -65.71 -16.43 29.06
C ALA A 669 -66.34 -17.69 28.46
N LYS A 670 -66.87 -17.59 27.22
CA LYS A 670 -67.45 -18.71 26.47
C LYS A 670 -66.42 -19.80 26.20
N ALA A 671 -65.20 -19.42 25.82
CA ALA A 671 -64.09 -20.34 25.61
C ALA A 671 -63.70 -21.09 26.91
N ALA A 672 -63.85 -20.44 28.08
CA ALA A 672 -63.66 -21.06 29.38
C ALA A 672 -64.86 -21.91 29.88
N GLY A 673 -65.89 -22.09 29.04
CA GLY A 673 -67.08 -22.89 29.33
C GLY A 673 -68.17 -22.17 30.12
N TYR A 674 -68.11 -20.83 30.21
CA TYR A 674 -69.16 -20.02 30.85
C TYR A 674 -70.22 -19.61 29.84
N ARG A 675 -71.49 -19.73 30.20
CA ARG A 675 -72.61 -19.18 29.42
C ARG A 675 -73.07 -17.83 30.00
N ALA A 676 -73.76 -17.03 29.19
CA ALA A 676 -74.41 -15.81 29.68
C ALA A 676 -75.39 -16.14 30.82
N SER A 677 -75.42 -15.32 31.88
CA SER A 677 -76.55 -15.33 32.82
C SER A 677 -77.87 -15.07 32.07
N LYS A 678 -78.92 -15.80 32.45
CA LYS A 678 -80.27 -15.63 31.87
C LYS A 678 -80.95 -14.34 32.35
N VAL A 679 -80.36 -13.66 33.33
CA VAL A 679 -80.87 -12.40 33.87
C VAL A 679 -79.86 -11.31 33.53
N GLN A 680 -80.13 -10.68 32.39
CA GLN A 680 -79.43 -9.49 31.90
C GLN A 680 -79.89 -8.28 32.72
#